data_AF-A0A931VFZ4-F1
#
_entry.id   AF-A0A931VFZ4-F1
#
_cell.length_a   1.000
_cell.length_b   1.000
_cell.length_c   1.000
_cell.angle_alpha   90.00
_cell.angle_beta   90.00
_cell.angle_gamma   90.00
#
_symmetry.space_group_name_H-M   'P 1'
#
loop_
_entity.id
_entity.type
_entity.pdbx_description
1 polymer ?
#
loop_
_entity_poly.entity_id
_entity_poly.type
_entity_poly.pdbx_seq_one_letter_code
_entity_poly.pdbx_strand_id
1 'polypeptide(L)'
;MNLGRTFLIAVAFSLIFAISSDDGFAARRAKKKECLECHAEKKPQLKEKFVHKPFSKKECLKCHETHGFTNALKLKKWDAELCFDCHSDKKGEFTKSHVHPAITKGRCWDCHDPHASSNPKLLVKTDSDLCYACHSKEKTEFAKENIHPLVKDGKCLTCHTPHSSENESQLRNTGNGNCTSCHETAKEEFVSAHAGYDAGKINCTDCHNPHSSSHKKLFKESVHVPVSEKKCDACHDAANSKEPLRLKIPGNRLCTICHLDKEKDLGKKHVHAPFSSGPCLDCHTPHASGNKDLLIKKEKDVCLSCHDTEKSQMKLAHTHTPFRDGECSSCHNPHASNEEKLLSDSADKLCFSCHKAEEERLKSSHTHKPFKEGECLSCHNPHASENNYQLIKVGKELCLKCHTVTEEKKKKYTHDPFQIGDCSSCHDSHASDFDGQLKKADGEVCYTCHKKDALSRKYQHTPAKEGKCLGCHKPHSSDERNLLTTSPDNLCYTCHSALVQKFTKKHIHKPVQEKDCLKCHNPHSGDNKFQVKKEGADLCFSCHAGIESQFKKESVHFPVKQGRCSTCHNSHASEEALLLNNPLSKLCSTCHVQDKKFQDAHLNFAVEAADCLGCHNPHASDAKKGLPNEYIHPPYEKKDCKTCHEEENGLAKTALKKDIARVCLSCHTSEKEIFTKDVVHTPFKEGKCPTCHNPHTSKNKSLMKDTGSQLCFNCHKDKLKEFSKGYAHTPVKEGKCIGCHQAHGSGDKALLTNTGAKLCYTCHKDFENRLNKPVLHNPVKKGECLTCHSPHVSDNPGGIRKPETELCLSCHDSSSGPFKSAHATYPVEKAKCVTCHDPHSSDSKGLFRSHLHAPVGEKKCNLCHAPAQGVKPFSLVKPEDELCYSCHGDKVQAFKKGHVHAPVASGGCTTCHAPHASDYKFLLEDTGGMQCCKCHTEAKKKVDAKYVHTPVAKGECTSCHNPHSTDFPNLTMKESIELCNSCHPTQGTFVHPVGEKYIDPRTGSMLTCLSCHNPHGTENEYVLYYKKDRELCIQCHKVE
;
A
#
# COMPACT_ATOMS: atom_id res chain seq x y z
N MET A 1 -21.39 2.53 55.49
CA MET A 1 -22.14 3.75 55.85
C MET A 1 -21.20 4.62 56.66
N ASN A 2 -20.97 5.91 56.43
CA ASN A 2 -21.79 6.96 55.81
C ASN A 2 -20.93 8.20 55.51
N LEU A 3 -21.38 9.00 54.52
CA LEU A 3 -21.34 10.48 54.37
C LEU A 3 -20.03 11.25 54.73
N GLY A 4 -19.53 12.23 53.96
CA GLY A 4 -20.20 13.29 53.19
C GLY A 4 -20.02 14.66 53.87
N ARG A 5 -19.41 15.64 53.19
CA ARG A 5 -19.42 17.11 53.46
C ARG A 5 -18.57 17.80 52.37
N THR A 6 -19.03 18.40 51.26
CA THR A 6 -19.89 19.57 50.96
C THR A 6 -19.47 20.94 51.53
N PHE A 7 -19.21 21.84 50.56
CA PHE A 7 -19.49 23.30 50.49
C PHE A 7 -18.73 24.30 51.37
N LEU A 8 -17.86 25.10 50.72
CA LEU A 8 -17.75 26.55 50.96
C LEU A 8 -17.20 27.27 49.71
N ILE A 9 -18.16 27.88 49.01
CA ILE A 9 -18.06 28.93 48.00
C ILE A 9 -18.19 30.26 48.76
N ALA A 10 -17.40 31.30 48.42
CA ALA A 10 -17.85 32.70 48.27
C ALA A 10 -16.68 33.71 48.30
N VAL A 11 -16.81 34.75 47.45
CA VAL A 11 -16.14 36.06 47.52
C VAL A 11 -14.67 36.15 47.11
N ALA A 12 -14.39 36.37 45.82
CA ALA A 12 -13.31 37.26 45.36
C ALA A 12 -13.31 37.43 43.82
N PHE A 13 -14.36 37.98 43.20
CA PHE A 13 -14.26 38.61 41.86
C PHE A 13 -15.41 39.61 41.62
N SER A 14 -15.68 40.45 42.63
CA SER A 14 -16.57 41.60 42.52
C SER A 14 -15.76 42.88 42.61
N LEU A 15 -15.15 43.30 41.50
CA LEU A 15 -14.61 44.65 41.31
C LEU A 15 -14.45 44.88 39.80
N ILE A 16 -14.98 46.01 39.35
CA ILE A 16 -14.94 46.60 38.00
C ILE A 16 -16.24 46.42 37.18
N PHE A 17 -17.21 47.24 37.60
CA PHE A 17 -17.96 48.21 36.78
C PHE A 17 -18.95 47.71 35.71
N ALA A 18 -20.21 47.72 36.13
CA ALA A 18 -21.38 48.02 35.32
C ALA A 18 -21.30 49.44 34.71
N ILE A 19 -21.65 49.57 33.43
CA ILE A 19 -22.39 50.67 32.75
C ILE A 19 -22.64 50.16 31.30
N SER A 20 -23.91 49.95 30.91
CA SER A 20 -24.50 50.36 29.60
C SER A 20 -25.66 49.44 29.13
N SER A 21 -26.87 49.91 29.39
CA SER A 21 -28.11 49.75 28.61
C SER A 21 -28.73 51.17 28.65
N ASP A 22 -29.26 51.82 27.61
CA ASP A 22 -29.80 51.45 26.32
C ASP A 22 -29.74 52.68 25.37
N ASP A 23 -29.99 52.44 24.08
CA ASP A 23 -30.50 53.37 23.05
C ASP A 23 -29.63 54.47 22.41
N GLY A 24 -29.49 54.38 21.06
CA GLY A 24 -29.19 55.55 20.25
C GLY A 24 -28.54 55.38 18.86
N PHE A 25 -28.31 54.17 18.33
CA PHE A 25 -27.75 53.98 16.98
C PHE A 25 -28.83 53.69 15.92
N ALA A 26 -29.72 54.68 15.70
CA ALA A 26 -30.71 54.65 14.62
C ALA A 26 -30.52 55.84 13.69
N ALA A 27 -29.64 55.72 12.68
CA ALA A 27 -29.77 56.40 11.39
C ALA A 27 -28.66 55.98 10.41
N ARG A 28 -28.87 54.88 9.69
CA ARG A 28 -28.45 54.68 8.28
C ARG A 28 -29.10 53.42 7.74
N ARG A 29 -30.43 53.47 7.57
CA ARG A 29 -31.16 52.46 6.79
C ARG A 29 -30.87 52.76 5.32
N ALA A 30 -29.88 52.08 4.74
CA ALA A 30 -29.69 52.09 3.30
C ALA A 30 -30.99 51.65 2.61
N LYS A 31 -31.44 52.39 1.58
CA LYS A 31 -32.57 51.99 0.74
C LYS A 31 -32.36 50.53 0.28
N LYS A 32 -33.31 49.63 0.56
CA LYS A 32 -33.28 48.26 0.03
C LYS A 32 -33.28 48.36 -1.49
N LYS A 33 -32.20 47.91 -2.14
CA LYS A 33 -32.11 47.80 -3.60
C LYS A 33 -33.13 46.76 -4.10
N GLU A 34 -33.82 47.04 -5.19
CA GLU A 34 -34.69 46.04 -5.84
C GLU A 34 -33.83 44.93 -6.47
N CYS A 35 -34.36 43.70 -6.57
CA CYS A 35 -33.60 42.56 -7.09
C CYS A 35 -32.97 42.83 -8.48
N LEU A 36 -33.70 43.50 -9.38
CA LEU A 36 -33.22 43.85 -10.74
C LEU A 36 -32.20 45.00 -10.77
N GLU A 37 -31.96 45.70 -9.66
CA GLU A 37 -30.88 46.68 -9.58
C GLU A 37 -29.52 45.98 -9.45
N CYS A 38 -29.46 44.84 -8.77
CA CYS A 38 -28.28 43.99 -8.70
C CYS A 38 -28.23 42.97 -9.85
N HIS A 39 -29.39 42.44 -10.28
CA HIS A 39 -29.52 41.52 -11.41
C HIS A 39 -29.87 42.25 -12.71
N ALA A 40 -29.06 43.24 -13.08
CA ALA A 40 -29.30 44.07 -14.24
C ALA A 40 -29.30 43.26 -15.55
N GLU A 41 -28.56 42.15 -15.59
CA GLU A 41 -28.49 41.20 -16.70
C GLU A 41 -29.85 40.53 -17.03
N LYS A 42 -30.80 40.53 -16.10
CA LYS A 42 -32.14 39.98 -16.30
C LYS A 42 -33.16 41.00 -16.79
N LYS A 43 -32.85 42.30 -16.73
CA LYS A 43 -33.74 43.37 -17.23
C LYS A 43 -34.12 43.22 -18.71
N PRO A 44 -33.23 42.80 -19.64
CA PRO A 44 -33.61 42.60 -21.04
C PRO A 44 -34.73 41.56 -21.23
N GLN A 45 -34.78 40.53 -20.39
CA GLN A 45 -35.80 39.47 -20.48
C GLN A 45 -37.24 39.98 -20.26
N LEU A 46 -37.42 41.14 -19.63
CA LEU A 46 -38.75 41.79 -19.51
C LEU A 46 -39.29 42.32 -20.84
N LYS A 47 -38.44 42.39 -21.89
CA LYS A 47 -38.81 42.85 -23.23
C LYS A 47 -39.04 41.69 -24.22
N GLU A 48 -38.87 40.45 -23.79
CA GLU A 48 -39.14 39.27 -24.61
C GLU A 48 -40.62 39.16 -24.98
N LYS A 49 -40.92 38.43 -26.06
CA LYS A 49 -42.28 38.29 -26.58
C LYS A 49 -43.22 37.59 -25.61
N PHE A 50 -42.73 36.61 -24.87
CA PHE A 50 -43.48 35.89 -23.85
C PHE A 50 -42.76 36.02 -22.51
N VAL A 51 -43.35 36.78 -21.58
CA VAL A 51 -42.78 37.01 -20.25
C VAL A 51 -43.67 36.33 -19.20
N HIS A 52 -43.05 35.60 -18.29
CA HIS A 52 -43.76 34.91 -17.21
C HIS A 52 -44.34 35.93 -16.21
N LYS A 53 -45.61 35.78 -15.83
CA LYS A 53 -46.36 36.79 -15.02
C LYS A 53 -45.70 37.17 -13.68
N PRO A 54 -45.16 36.23 -12.87
CA PRO A 54 -44.43 36.61 -11.65
C PRO A 54 -43.18 37.44 -11.93
N PHE A 55 -42.49 37.17 -13.05
CA PHE A 55 -41.31 37.89 -13.46
C PHE A 55 -41.65 39.29 -14.00
N SER A 56 -42.70 39.43 -14.82
CA SER A 56 -43.16 40.74 -15.30
C SER A 56 -43.63 41.67 -14.18
N LYS A 57 -44.20 41.10 -13.12
CA LYS A 57 -44.57 41.82 -11.89
C LYS A 57 -43.43 42.05 -10.91
N LYS A 58 -42.20 41.63 -11.25
CA LYS A 58 -41.00 41.70 -10.38
C LYS A 58 -41.16 40.99 -9.03
N GLU A 59 -42.00 39.95 -8.96
CA GLU A 59 -42.25 39.18 -7.73
C GLU A 59 -41.18 38.10 -7.51
N CYS A 60 -39.90 38.47 -7.61
CA CYS A 60 -38.76 37.54 -7.61
C CYS A 60 -38.75 36.60 -6.39
N LEU A 61 -39.17 37.12 -5.23
CA LEU A 61 -39.20 36.38 -3.97
C LEU A 61 -40.32 35.32 -3.88
N LYS A 62 -41.20 35.20 -4.89
CA LYS A 62 -42.15 34.07 -4.93
C LYS A 62 -41.45 32.76 -5.25
N CYS A 63 -40.37 32.80 -6.04
CA CYS A 63 -39.61 31.63 -6.46
C CYS A 63 -38.21 31.59 -5.84
N HIS A 64 -37.58 32.76 -5.64
CA HIS A 64 -36.23 32.88 -5.09
C HIS A 64 -36.23 33.25 -3.61
N GLU A 65 -35.20 32.80 -2.89
CA GLU A 65 -34.86 33.30 -1.56
C GLU A 65 -33.85 34.46 -1.66
N THR A 66 -33.79 35.28 -0.61
CA THR A 66 -32.77 36.33 -0.51
C THR A 66 -31.39 35.70 -0.31
N HIS A 67 -30.42 36.03 -1.17
CA HIS A 67 -29.09 35.40 -1.20
C HIS A 67 -28.12 35.83 -0.09
N GLY A 68 -28.54 36.64 0.89
CA GLY A 68 -27.72 37.06 2.04
C GLY A 68 -26.33 37.62 1.64
N PHE A 69 -25.34 37.43 2.51
CA PHE A 69 -23.93 37.81 2.25
C PHE A 69 -23.22 36.87 1.25
N THR A 70 -23.77 35.67 0.99
CA THR A 70 -23.12 34.63 0.19
C THR A 70 -23.33 34.79 -1.32
N ASN A 71 -24.21 35.70 -1.76
CA ASN A 71 -24.57 35.95 -3.17
C ASN A 71 -24.98 34.68 -3.97
N ALA A 72 -25.32 33.59 -3.28
CA ALA A 72 -25.74 32.35 -3.91
C ALA A 72 -27.25 32.39 -4.20
N LEU A 73 -27.62 32.24 -5.47
CA LEU A 73 -29.02 32.13 -5.89
C LEU A 73 -29.65 30.87 -5.28
N LYS A 74 -30.69 31.04 -4.45
CA LYS A 74 -31.44 29.94 -3.85
C LYS A 74 -32.90 30.01 -4.28
N LEU A 75 -33.47 28.85 -4.60
CA LEU A 75 -34.90 28.68 -4.83
C LEU A 75 -35.58 28.29 -3.51
N LYS A 76 -36.83 28.72 -3.33
CA LYS A 76 -37.62 28.42 -2.12
C LYS A 76 -37.94 26.93 -1.94
N LYS A 77 -38.04 26.21 -3.05
CA LYS A 77 -38.24 24.76 -3.11
C LYS A 77 -37.43 24.22 -4.29
N TRP A 78 -37.05 22.95 -4.21
CA TRP A 78 -36.31 22.27 -5.27
C TRP A 78 -37.29 21.72 -6.34
N ASP A 79 -36.90 21.76 -7.62
CA ASP A 79 -37.61 21.14 -8.76
C ASP A 79 -39.06 21.65 -9.02
N ALA A 80 -39.90 20.76 -9.58
CA ALA A 80 -41.24 21.03 -10.08
C ALA A 80 -42.25 21.43 -8.98
N GLU A 81 -41.97 21.10 -7.71
CA GLU A 81 -42.84 21.47 -6.58
C GLU A 81 -42.98 22.98 -6.44
N LEU A 82 -41.89 23.73 -6.71
CA LEU A 82 -41.93 25.20 -6.73
C LEU A 82 -42.89 25.74 -7.78
N CYS A 83 -42.94 25.08 -8.94
CA CYS A 83 -43.79 25.47 -10.05
C CYS A 83 -45.26 25.09 -9.79
N PHE A 84 -45.51 23.91 -9.22
CA PHE A 84 -46.86 23.41 -8.93
C PHE A 84 -47.60 24.18 -7.83
N ASP A 85 -46.90 24.95 -7.00
CA ASP A 85 -47.54 25.90 -6.08
C ASP A 85 -48.43 26.93 -6.82
N CYS A 86 -48.12 27.22 -8.08
CA CYS A 86 -48.93 28.12 -8.94
C CYS A 86 -49.55 27.41 -10.16
N HIS A 87 -48.94 26.31 -10.64
CA HIS A 87 -49.38 25.53 -11.81
C HIS A 87 -49.97 24.17 -11.42
N SER A 88 -50.76 24.13 -10.34
CA SER A 88 -51.33 22.90 -9.80
C SER A 88 -52.25 22.16 -10.80
N ASP A 89 -52.87 22.90 -11.73
CA ASP A 89 -53.68 22.39 -12.84
C ASP A 89 -52.88 21.48 -13.79
N LYS A 90 -51.56 21.65 -13.85
CA LYS A 90 -50.68 20.86 -14.70
C LYS A 90 -50.18 19.58 -14.05
N LYS A 91 -50.36 19.41 -12.75
CA LYS A 91 -49.84 18.25 -12.00
C LYS A 91 -50.39 16.91 -12.54
N GLY A 92 -51.66 16.88 -12.95
CA GLY A 92 -52.30 15.67 -13.53
C GLY A 92 -51.80 15.31 -14.94
N GLU A 93 -51.17 16.24 -15.66
CA GLU A 93 -50.57 15.95 -16.98
C GLU A 93 -49.24 15.19 -16.87
N PHE A 94 -48.69 15.00 -15.66
CA PHE A 94 -47.41 14.31 -15.43
C PHE A 94 -47.57 12.96 -14.71
N THR A 95 -48.80 12.46 -14.61
CA THR A 95 -49.11 11.17 -13.94
C THR A 95 -49.58 10.08 -14.91
N LYS A 96 -49.49 10.31 -16.23
CA LYS A 96 -49.87 9.32 -17.24
C LYS A 96 -48.89 8.15 -17.29
N SER A 97 -49.32 7.03 -17.88
CA SER A 97 -48.59 5.75 -17.88
C SER A 97 -47.15 5.83 -18.39
N HIS A 98 -46.87 6.70 -19.38
CA HIS A 98 -45.54 6.90 -19.94
C HIS A 98 -45.15 8.37 -19.82
N VAL A 99 -44.25 8.70 -18.88
CA VAL A 99 -43.73 10.07 -18.68
C VAL A 99 -42.36 10.22 -19.35
N HIS A 100 -42.13 11.35 -20.02
CA HIS A 100 -40.85 11.64 -20.64
C HIS A 100 -39.73 11.69 -19.57
N PRO A 101 -38.62 10.94 -19.72
CA PRO A 101 -37.59 10.81 -18.67
C PRO A 101 -36.91 12.12 -18.23
N ALA A 102 -36.95 13.17 -19.05
CA ALA A 102 -36.45 14.49 -18.63
C ALA A 102 -37.29 15.12 -17.50
N ILE A 103 -38.56 14.70 -17.36
CA ILE A 103 -39.53 15.29 -16.43
C ILE A 103 -39.53 14.56 -15.09
N THR A 104 -39.25 13.26 -15.08
CA THR A 104 -39.13 12.48 -13.84
C THR A 104 -37.99 12.98 -12.93
N LYS A 105 -37.04 13.74 -13.49
CA LYS A 105 -35.96 14.43 -12.76
C LYS A 105 -36.35 15.80 -12.19
N GLY A 106 -37.59 16.24 -12.35
CA GLY A 106 -38.11 17.46 -11.73
C GLY A 106 -37.67 18.80 -12.35
N ARG A 107 -36.87 18.79 -13.41
CA ARG A 107 -36.27 20.00 -14.02
C ARG A 107 -37.07 20.52 -15.21
N CYS A 108 -38.14 21.24 -14.94
CA CYS A 108 -38.99 21.85 -15.99
C CYS A 108 -38.24 22.92 -16.81
N TRP A 109 -37.23 23.56 -16.21
CA TRP A 109 -36.51 24.67 -16.83
C TRP A 109 -35.41 24.25 -17.82
N ASP A 110 -35.15 22.95 -17.95
CA ASP A 110 -34.28 22.42 -19.02
C ASP A 110 -34.93 22.65 -20.39
N CYS A 111 -36.28 22.76 -20.43
CA CYS A 111 -37.06 22.98 -21.63
C CYS A 111 -37.77 24.34 -21.67
N HIS A 112 -38.11 24.90 -20.50
CA HIS A 112 -38.81 26.17 -20.37
C HIS A 112 -37.92 27.24 -19.69
N ASP A 113 -37.95 28.48 -20.15
CA ASP A 113 -37.39 29.59 -19.38
C ASP A 113 -38.45 30.11 -18.38
N PRO A 114 -38.25 29.97 -17.06
CA PRO A 114 -39.23 30.38 -16.06
C PRO A 114 -39.38 31.91 -15.92
N HIS A 115 -38.55 32.70 -16.62
CA HIS A 115 -38.62 34.16 -16.63
C HIS A 115 -39.26 34.68 -17.92
N ALA A 116 -38.68 34.39 -19.08
CA ALA A 116 -39.17 34.86 -20.36
C ALA A 116 -38.52 34.14 -21.55
N SER A 117 -39.22 34.08 -22.68
CA SER A 117 -38.67 33.57 -23.94
C SER A 117 -39.27 34.27 -25.15
N SER A 118 -38.53 34.27 -26.25
CA SER A 118 -39.04 34.61 -27.59
C SER A 118 -40.00 33.54 -28.15
N ASN A 119 -39.97 32.31 -27.64
CA ASN A 119 -40.80 31.19 -28.11
C ASN A 119 -42.10 31.06 -27.28
N PRO A 120 -43.22 30.63 -27.91
CA PRO A 120 -44.47 30.39 -27.22
C PRO A 120 -44.32 29.36 -26.09
N LYS A 121 -45.16 29.44 -25.07
CA LYS A 121 -45.11 28.58 -23.87
C LYS A 121 -43.76 28.64 -23.12
N LEU A 122 -43.02 29.74 -23.30
CA LEU A 122 -41.73 29.98 -22.65
C LEU A 122 -40.65 28.95 -23.00
N LEU A 123 -40.70 28.31 -24.17
CA LEU A 123 -39.69 27.30 -24.53
C LEU A 123 -38.31 27.93 -24.76
N VAL A 124 -37.24 27.29 -24.30
CA VAL A 124 -35.86 27.81 -24.49
C VAL A 124 -35.43 27.78 -25.97
N LYS A 125 -36.06 26.95 -26.79
CA LYS A 125 -35.85 26.80 -28.24
C LYS A 125 -37.18 26.53 -28.96
N THR A 126 -37.17 26.50 -30.30
CA THR A 126 -38.29 26.05 -31.14
C THR A 126 -38.55 24.55 -30.94
N ASP A 127 -39.76 24.07 -31.26
CA ASP A 127 -40.22 22.71 -30.94
C ASP A 127 -39.24 21.60 -31.39
N SER A 128 -38.76 21.62 -32.64
CA SER A 128 -37.84 20.60 -33.16
C SER A 128 -36.41 20.73 -32.61
N ASP A 129 -35.87 21.95 -32.53
CA ASP A 129 -34.51 22.19 -32.02
C ASP A 129 -34.41 21.93 -30.51
N LEU A 130 -35.52 22.07 -29.79
CA LEU A 130 -35.62 21.71 -28.39
C LEU A 130 -35.47 20.20 -28.19
N CYS A 131 -36.21 19.39 -28.97
CA CYS A 131 -36.09 17.94 -28.90
C CYS A 131 -34.68 17.48 -29.26
N TYR A 132 -34.11 17.98 -30.35
CA TYR A 132 -32.76 17.58 -30.81
C TYR A 132 -31.62 18.09 -29.94
N ALA A 133 -31.86 19.03 -29.01
CA ALA A 133 -30.85 19.42 -28.02
C ALA A 133 -30.46 18.24 -27.11
N CYS A 134 -31.39 17.29 -26.90
CA CYS A 134 -31.16 16.06 -26.16
C CYS A 134 -31.14 14.82 -27.07
N HIS A 135 -31.93 14.80 -28.14
CA HIS A 135 -32.04 13.72 -29.12
C HIS A 135 -31.12 13.93 -30.34
N SER A 136 -29.84 14.19 -30.08
CA SER A 136 -28.87 14.56 -31.13
C SER A 136 -28.55 13.41 -32.08
N LYS A 137 -28.63 12.15 -31.62
CA LYS A 137 -28.43 10.94 -32.45
C LYS A 137 -29.57 10.75 -33.45
N GLU A 138 -30.80 11.04 -33.00
CA GLU A 138 -32.00 10.97 -33.82
C GLU A 138 -31.99 12.04 -34.91
N LYS A 139 -31.40 13.21 -34.65
CA LYS A 139 -31.20 14.26 -35.67
C LYS A 139 -30.41 13.75 -36.88
N THR A 140 -29.37 12.96 -36.65
CA THR A 140 -28.57 12.35 -37.73
C THR A 140 -29.29 11.14 -38.36
N GLU A 141 -29.93 10.30 -37.55
CA GLU A 141 -30.67 9.13 -38.05
C GLU A 141 -31.92 9.48 -38.87
N PHE A 142 -32.55 10.63 -38.61
CA PHE A 142 -33.74 11.09 -39.33
C PHE A 142 -33.40 11.86 -40.62
N ALA A 143 -32.13 12.15 -40.86
CA ALA A 143 -31.65 12.86 -42.05
C ALA A 143 -31.34 11.92 -43.24
N LYS A 144 -31.95 10.73 -43.29
CA LYS A 144 -31.80 9.79 -44.41
C LYS A 144 -32.49 10.30 -45.68
N GLU A 145 -32.11 9.74 -46.83
CA GLU A 145 -32.55 10.19 -48.16
C GLU A 145 -34.08 10.29 -48.28
N ASN A 146 -34.81 9.29 -47.79
CA ASN A 146 -36.27 9.30 -47.79
C ASN A 146 -36.76 9.65 -46.38
N ILE A 147 -37.28 10.86 -46.20
CA ILE A 147 -37.76 11.37 -44.90
C ILE A 147 -39.27 11.60 -44.94
N HIS A 148 -39.96 11.27 -43.86
CA HIS A 148 -41.38 11.55 -43.71
C HIS A 148 -41.62 13.07 -43.67
N PRO A 149 -42.55 13.65 -44.46
CA PRO A 149 -42.74 15.10 -44.57
C PRO A 149 -42.93 15.83 -43.24
N LEU A 150 -43.67 15.26 -42.29
CA LEU A 150 -43.86 15.86 -40.96
C LEU A 150 -42.56 15.93 -40.14
N VAL A 151 -41.65 14.97 -40.33
CA VAL A 151 -40.34 14.95 -39.65
C VAL A 151 -39.40 15.97 -40.31
N LYS A 152 -39.43 16.06 -41.64
CA LYS A 152 -38.70 17.08 -42.40
C LYS A 152 -39.10 18.50 -42.00
N ASP A 153 -40.39 18.73 -41.76
CA ASP A 153 -40.94 20.01 -41.32
C ASP A 153 -40.73 20.29 -39.81
N GLY A 154 -40.13 19.37 -39.05
CA GLY A 154 -39.93 19.52 -37.60
C GLY A 154 -41.22 19.46 -36.77
N LYS A 155 -42.31 18.92 -37.33
CA LYS A 155 -43.64 18.82 -36.69
C LYS A 155 -43.76 17.56 -35.84
N CYS A 156 -42.77 17.29 -34.98
CA CYS A 156 -42.71 16.10 -34.14
C CYS A 156 -43.95 15.97 -33.23
N LEU A 157 -44.48 17.10 -32.77
CA LEU A 157 -45.64 17.16 -31.88
C LEU A 157 -46.96 16.79 -32.56
N THR A 158 -47.00 16.55 -33.87
CA THR A 158 -48.18 15.98 -34.56
C THR A 158 -48.41 14.52 -34.17
N CYS A 159 -47.33 13.78 -33.89
CA CYS A 159 -47.41 12.38 -33.48
C CYS A 159 -47.02 12.17 -32.01
N HIS A 160 -46.17 13.02 -31.44
CA HIS A 160 -45.67 12.87 -30.08
C HIS A 160 -46.28 13.87 -29.08
N THR A 161 -46.36 13.47 -27.80
CA THR A 161 -46.65 14.34 -26.66
C THR A 161 -45.36 14.55 -25.85
N PRO A 162 -44.86 15.79 -25.69
CA PRO A 162 -43.51 16.02 -25.17
C PRO A 162 -43.38 15.81 -23.65
N HIS A 163 -44.49 15.63 -22.94
CA HIS A 163 -44.52 15.49 -21.49
C HIS A 163 -44.82 14.09 -21.01
N SER A 164 -46.02 13.61 -21.32
CA SER A 164 -46.47 12.27 -20.98
C SER A 164 -47.54 11.81 -21.97
N SER A 165 -47.71 10.51 -22.09
CA SER A 165 -48.76 9.86 -22.87
C SER A 165 -49.27 8.62 -22.15
N GLU A 166 -50.46 8.17 -22.54
CA GLU A 166 -50.89 6.81 -22.23
C GLU A 166 -50.14 5.77 -23.06
N ASN A 167 -49.55 6.18 -24.19
CA ASN A 167 -48.92 5.27 -25.15
C ASN A 167 -47.39 5.30 -25.05
N GLU A 168 -46.77 4.16 -25.33
CA GLU A 168 -45.31 4.02 -25.40
C GLU A 168 -44.70 5.01 -26.42
N SER A 169 -43.44 5.40 -26.21
CA SER A 169 -42.72 6.37 -27.06
C SER A 169 -43.41 7.72 -27.19
N GLN A 170 -44.26 8.07 -26.22
CA GLN A 170 -44.99 9.33 -26.18
C GLN A 170 -45.92 9.55 -27.38
N LEU A 171 -46.44 8.49 -27.99
CA LEU A 171 -47.32 8.61 -29.16
C LEU A 171 -48.70 9.15 -28.77
N ARG A 172 -49.32 9.93 -29.65
CA ARG A 172 -50.69 10.45 -29.44
C ARG A 172 -51.77 9.38 -29.60
N ASN A 173 -51.58 8.45 -30.51
CA ASN A 173 -52.52 7.36 -30.81
C ASN A 173 -51.80 6.00 -30.75
N THR A 174 -52.55 4.92 -30.50
CA THR A 174 -52.03 3.55 -30.43
C THR A 174 -51.99 2.86 -31.81
N GLY A 175 -50.99 1.99 -31.99
CA GLY A 175 -50.86 1.13 -33.18
C GLY A 175 -50.94 1.91 -34.50
N ASN A 176 -51.67 1.36 -35.46
CA ASN A 176 -51.89 2.01 -36.77
C ASN A 176 -52.65 3.35 -36.66
N GLY A 177 -53.37 3.61 -35.57
CA GLY A 177 -54.15 4.83 -35.35
C GLY A 177 -53.32 6.11 -35.47
N ASN A 178 -52.02 6.05 -35.15
CA ASN A 178 -51.13 7.20 -35.34
C ASN A 178 -50.90 7.53 -36.82
N CYS A 179 -50.83 6.51 -37.67
CA CYS A 179 -50.65 6.66 -39.11
C CYS A 179 -51.99 6.96 -39.79
N THR A 180 -53.05 6.23 -39.46
CA THR A 180 -54.37 6.35 -40.11
C THR A 180 -55.12 7.63 -39.73
N SER A 181 -54.65 8.37 -38.71
CA SER A 181 -55.09 9.74 -38.46
C SER A 181 -54.84 10.70 -39.64
N CYS A 182 -53.88 10.37 -40.50
CA CYS A 182 -53.52 11.15 -41.69
C CYS A 182 -53.54 10.32 -43.00
N HIS A 183 -53.34 8.99 -42.92
CA HIS A 183 -53.27 8.09 -44.07
C HIS A 183 -54.57 7.27 -44.24
N GLU A 184 -55.27 7.51 -45.35
CA GLU A 184 -56.54 6.83 -45.65
C GLU A 184 -56.30 5.50 -46.38
N THR A 185 -56.46 4.38 -45.67
CA THR A 185 -56.06 3.03 -46.14
C THR A 185 -57.02 2.40 -47.15
N ALA A 186 -58.22 2.94 -47.31
CA ALA A 186 -59.24 2.43 -48.23
C ALA A 186 -59.11 3.00 -49.67
N LYS A 187 -58.23 3.98 -49.90
CA LYS A 187 -58.04 4.59 -51.22
C LYS A 187 -57.43 3.61 -52.22
N GLU A 188 -57.89 3.63 -53.46
CA GLU A 188 -57.45 2.71 -54.53
C GLU A 188 -55.93 2.80 -54.77
N GLU A 189 -55.36 4.00 -54.74
CA GLU A 189 -53.92 4.21 -54.89
C GLU A 189 -53.13 3.60 -53.73
N PHE A 190 -53.70 3.62 -52.51
CA PHE A 190 -53.09 3.01 -51.33
C PHE A 190 -53.14 1.48 -51.42
N VAL A 191 -54.28 0.92 -51.80
CA VAL A 191 -54.46 -0.54 -51.96
C VAL A 191 -53.58 -1.07 -53.09
N SER A 192 -53.50 -0.36 -54.22
CA SER A 192 -52.61 -0.70 -55.35
C SER A 192 -51.12 -0.61 -54.99
N ALA A 193 -50.74 0.37 -54.15
CA ALA A 193 -49.37 0.45 -53.64
C ALA A 193 -48.97 -0.78 -52.82
N HIS A 194 -49.92 -1.43 -52.13
CA HIS A 194 -49.74 -2.63 -51.31
C HIS A 194 -50.18 -3.94 -52.02
N ALA A 195 -50.06 -3.97 -53.35
CA ALA A 195 -50.30 -5.16 -54.18
C ALA A 195 -51.72 -5.74 -54.05
N GLY A 196 -52.72 -4.90 -53.79
CA GLY A 196 -54.12 -5.31 -53.67
C GLY A 196 -54.53 -5.83 -52.28
N TYR A 197 -53.60 -5.93 -51.34
CA TYR A 197 -53.87 -6.40 -49.98
C TYR A 197 -54.33 -5.26 -49.06
N ASP A 198 -55.24 -5.57 -48.12
CA ASP A 198 -55.71 -4.65 -47.08
C ASP A 198 -54.63 -4.43 -46.01
N ALA A 199 -53.70 -3.52 -46.29
CA ALA A 199 -52.61 -3.16 -45.39
C ALA A 199 -53.09 -2.44 -44.12
N GLY A 200 -54.35 -2.01 -44.03
CA GLY A 200 -54.91 -1.39 -42.81
C GLY A 200 -54.99 -2.36 -41.63
N LYS A 201 -55.04 -3.67 -41.91
CA LYS A 201 -55.05 -4.75 -40.92
C LYS A 201 -53.66 -5.23 -40.49
N ILE A 202 -52.60 -4.72 -41.10
CA ILE A 202 -51.20 -5.06 -40.81
C ILE A 202 -50.56 -3.89 -40.08
N ASN A 203 -49.70 -4.11 -39.08
CA ASN A 203 -49.02 -3.00 -38.42
C ASN A 203 -48.08 -2.32 -39.42
N CYS A 204 -48.30 -1.02 -39.71
CA CYS A 204 -47.54 -0.30 -40.73
C CYS A 204 -46.04 -0.28 -40.41
N THR A 205 -45.72 -0.23 -39.11
CA THR A 205 -44.36 -0.22 -38.58
C THR A 205 -43.67 -1.58 -38.64
N ASP A 206 -44.31 -2.66 -39.10
CA ASP A 206 -43.63 -3.93 -39.32
C ASP A 206 -42.73 -3.86 -40.56
N CYS A 207 -43.17 -3.13 -41.58
CA CYS A 207 -42.46 -2.98 -42.85
C CYS A 207 -41.88 -1.58 -43.06
N HIS A 208 -42.50 -0.53 -42.53
CA HIS A 208 -42.08 0.86 -42.73
C HIS A 208 -41.41 1.46 -41.50
N ASN A 209 -40.43 2.34 -41.73
CA ASN A 209 -39.90 3.27 -40.73
C ASN A 209 -40.70 4.58 -40.81
N PRO A 210 -41.45 4.97 -39.75
CA PRO A 210 -42.32 6.14 -39.80
C PRO A 210 -41.58 7.49 -39.85
N HIS A 211 -40.25 7.51 -39.64
CA HIS A 211 -39.47 8.73 -39.59
C HIS A 211 -38.67 8.97 -40.88
N SER A 212 -37.75 8.06 -41.20
CA SER A 212 -36.91 8.14 -42.40
C SER A 212 -36.29 6.79 -42.74
N SER A 213 -35.86 6.62 -43.99
CA SER A 213 -35.18 5.42 -44.47
C SER A 213 -34.23 5.71 -45.63
N SER A 214 -33.24 4.84 -45.79
CA SER A 214 -32.40 4.73 -46.98
C SER A 214 -33.16 4.13 -48.17
N HIS A 215 -34.30 3.47 -47.93
CA HIS A 215 -35.11 2.84 -48.97
C HIS A 215 -36.34 3.69 -49.35
N LYS A 216 -36.71 3.65 -50.63
CA LYS A 216 -37.90 4.33 -51.16
C LYS A 216 -39.15 3.90 -50.39
N LYS A 217 -40.12 4.82 -50.28
CA LYS A 217 -41.39 4.59 -49.57
C LYS A 217 -41.21 4.20 -48.09
N LEU A 218 -40.09 4.59 -47.48
CA LEU A 218 -39.81 4.42 -46.07
C LEU A 218 -39.77 2.94 -45.59
N PHE A 219 -39.39 1.99 -46.45
CA PHE A 219 -39.17 0.61 -45.98
C PHE A 219 -38.06 0.54 -44.93
N LYS A 220 -38.07 -0.45 -44.05
CA LYS A 220 -36.97 -0.68 -43.10
C LYS A 220 -35.66 -1.09 -43.81
N GLU A 221 -34.55 -1.10 -43.06
CA GLU A 221 -33.18 -1.36 -43.52
C GLU A 221 -33.00 -2.67 -44.29
N SER A 222 -33.76 -3.71 -43.96
CA SER A 222 -33.75 -4.97 -44.69
C SER A 222 -35.17 -5.36 -45.03
N VAL A 223 -35.42 -5.61 -46.31
CA VAL A 223 -36.70 -6.08 -46.83
C VAL A 223 -36.47 -7.37 -47.59
N HIS A 224 -37.25 -8.38 -47.30
CA HIS A 224 -37.19 -9.67 -47.98
C HIS A 224 -37.62 -9.50 -49.44
N VAL A 225 -36.87 -10.11 -50.36
CA VAL A 225 -37.01 -9.88 -51.81
C VAL A 225 -38.46 -10.00 -52.31
N PRO A 226 -39.25 -11.05 -51.98
CA PRO A 226 -40.66 -11.16 -52.34
C PRO A 226 -41.53 -9.95 -51.97
N VAL A 227 -41.26 -9.29 -50.83
CA VAL A 227 -41.99 -8.10 -50.39
C VAL A 227 -41.58 -6.89 -51.22
N SER A 228 -40.28 -6.71 -51.45
CA SER A 228 -39.75 -5.60 -52.26
C SER A 228 -40.23 -5.66 -53.72
N GLU A 229 -40.47 -6.86 -54.23
CA GLU A 229 -40.94 -7.12 -55.61
C GLU A 229 -42.46 -7.24 -55.72
N LYS A 230 -43.22 -7.06 -54.63
CA LYS A 230 -44.69 -7.24 -54.57
C LYS A 230 -45.19 -8.64 -54.94
N LYS A 231 -44.37 -9.67 -54.78
CA LYS A 231 -44.69 -11.09 -55.05
C LYS A 231 -45.18 -11.81 -53.80
N CYS A 232 -46.20 -11.26 -53.14
CA CYS A 232 -46.75 -11.81 -51.89
C CYS A 232 -47.36 -13.20 -52.10
N ASP A 233 -47.89 -13.46 -53.30
CA ASP A 233 -48.53 -14.71 -53.71
C ASP A 233 -47.56 -15.89 -53.83
N ALA A 234 -46.24 -15.66 -53.80
CA ALA A 234 -45.25 -16.72 -53.74
C ALA A 234 -45.33 -17.51 -52.41
N CYS A 235 -45.74 -16.85 -51.33
CA CYS A 235 -45.79 -17.42 -49.98
C CYS A 235 -47.21 -17.45 -49.40
N HIS A 236 -48.03 -16.47 -49.77
CA HIS A 236 -49.38 -16.28 -49.27
C HIS A 236 -50.44 -16.55 -50.33
N ASP A 237 -51.68 -16.76 -49.90
CA ASP A 237 -52.83 -16.74 -50.79
C ASP A 237 -53.05 -15.33 -51.38
N ALA A 238 -53.58 -15.29 -52.61
CA ALA A 238 -53.80 -14.06 -53.37
C ALA A 238 -54.78 -13.10 -52.67
N ALA A 239 -54.65 -11.80 -52.95
CA ALA A 239 -55.46 -10.73 -52.33
C ALA A 239 -56.97 -10.88 -52.55
N ASN A 240 -57.38 -11.50 -53.66
CA ASN A 240 -58.77 -11.77 -54.03
C ASN A 240 -59.28 -13.15 -53.58
N SER A 241 -58.49 -13.90 -52.82
CA SER A 241 -58.88 -15.23 -52.35
C SER A 241 -59.86 -15.15 -51.18
N LYS A 242 -60.44 -16.31 -50.80
CA LYS A 242 -61.34 -16.42 -49.65
C LYS A 242 -60.65 -16.12 -48.32
N GLU A 243 -59.34 -16.38 -48.23
CA GLU A 243 -58.50 -16.14 -47.05
C GLU A 243 -57.17 -15.47 -47.46
N PRO A 244 -57.17 -14.17 -47.82
CA PRO A 244 -55.96 -13.44 -48.19
C PRO A 244 -54.90 -13.50 -47.07
N LEU A 245 -53.61 -13.59 -47.44
CA LEU A 245 -52.47 -13.65 -46.51
C LEU A 245 -52.31 -14.96 -45.71
N ARG A 246 -53.06 -16.01 -46.04
CA ARG A 246 -52.81 -17.36 -45.50
C ARG A 246 -51.56 -17.98 -46.13
N LEU A 247 -50.67 -18.56 -45.32
CA LEU A 247 -49.48 -19.25 -45.82
C LEU A 247 -49.84 -20.51 -46.64
N LYS A 248 -49.16 -20.69 -47.77
CA LYS A 248 -49.35 -21.86 -48.66
C LYS A 248 -48.75 -23.16 -48.10
N ILE A 249 -47.72 -23.06 -47.26
CA ILE A 249 -46.95 -24.19 -46.68
C ILE A 249 -46.46 -23.77 -45.27
N PRO A 250 -46.27 -24.69 -44.31
CA PRO A 250 -45.72 -24.34 -42.99
C PRO A 250 -44.39 -23.57 -43.05
N GLY A 251 -44.25 -22.53 -42.23
CA GLY A 251 -43.18 -21.53 -42.33
C GLY A 251 -41.74 -22.07 -42.32
N ASN A 252 -41.45 -23.07 -41.48
CA ASN A 252 -40.08 -23.63 -41.36
C ASN A 252 -39.62 -24.33 -42.65
N ARG A 253 -40.53 -25.03 -43.34
CA ARG A 253 -40.25 -25.69 -44.62
C ARG A 253 -40.28 -24.72 -45.80
N LEU A 254 -41.08 -23.65 -45.70
CA LEU A 254 -41.19 -22.63 -46.75
C LEU A 254 -39.85 -21.90 -46.96
N CYS A 255 -39.09 -21.66 -45.89
CA CYS A 255 -37.81 -20.95 -45.96
C CYS A 255 -36.74 -21.76 -46.71
N THR A 256 -36.60 -23.06 -46.41
CA THR A 256 -35.53 -23.90 -47.00
C THR A 256 -35.75 -24.24 -48.47
N ILE A 257 -36.99 -24.23 -48.97
CA ILE A 257 -37.30 -24.46 -50.40
C ILE A 257 -36.68 -23.38 -51.30
N CYS A 258 -36.55 -22.15 -50.80
CA CYS A 258 -35.94 -21.04 -51.54
C CYS A 258 -34.48 -20.79 -51.13
N HIS A 259 -34.11 -21.09 -49.88
CA HIS A 259 -32.74 -20.95 -49.34
C HIS A 259 -31.99 -22.28 -49.35
N LEU A 260 -31.79 -22.88 -50.54
CA LEU A 260 -31.17 -24.20 -50.73
C LEU A 260 -29.70 -24.27 -50.25
N ASP A 261 -29.01 -23.13 -50.18
CA ASP A 261 -27.67 -23.04 -49.61
C ASP A 261 -27.67 -23.33 -48.11
N LYS A 262 -28.72 -22.90 -47.39
CA LYS A 262 -28.90 -23.17 -45.97
C LYS A 262 -29.29 -24.62 -45.69
N GLU A 263 -30.03 -25.24 -46.60
CA GLU A 263 -30.31 -26.69 -46.50
C GLU A 263 -29.02 -27.52 -46.55
N LYS A 264 -28.03 -27.13 -47.36
CA LYS A 264 -26.72 -27.81 -47.42
C LYS A 264 -25.92 -27.68 -46.12
N ASP A 265 -26.09 -26.57 -45.39
CA ASP A 265 -25.40 -26.33 -44.12
C ASP A 265 -25.79 -27.35 -43.04
N LEU A 266 -26.95 -28.00 -43.15
CA LEU A 266 -27.36 -29.10 -42.26
C LEU A 266 -26.46 -30.35 -42.35
N GLY A 267 -25.67 -30.48 -43.43
CA GLY A 267 -24.71 -31.58 -43.61
C GLY A 267 -23.32 -31.34 -43.01
N LYS A 268 -23.06 -30.17 -42.40
CA LYS A 268 -21.78 -29.85 -41.76
C LYS A 268 -21.61 -30.56 -40.41
N LYS A 269 -20.36 -30.71 -39.96
CA LYS A 269 -20.01 -31.49 -38.75
C LYS A 269 -20.65 -30.95 -37.47
N HIS A 270 -20.74 -29.63 -37.34
CA HIS A 270 -21.36 -28.95 -36.20
C HIS A 270 -22.49 -28.04 -36.69
N VAL A 271 -23.72 -28.35 -36.28
CA VAL A 271 -24.92 -27.61 -36.66
C VAL A 271 -25.51 -26.96 -35.40
N HIS A 272 -25.86 -25.68 -35.50
CA HIS A 272 -26.45 -24.93 -34.39
C HIS A 272 -27.86 -25.46 -34.07
N ALA A 273 -28.14 -25.78 -32.81
CA ALA A 273 -29.38 -26.44 -32.42
C ALA A 273 -30.68 -25.68 -32.80
N PRO A 274 -30.78 -24.34 -32.65
CA PRO A 274 -31.92 -23.56 -33.14
C PRO A 274 -32.09 -23.64 -34.66
N PHE A 275 -31.00 -23.86 -35.40
CA PHE A 275 -31.06 -24.02 -36.85
C PHE A 275 -31.53 -25.43 -37.26
N SER A 276 -31.03 -26.48 -36.60
CA SER A 276 -31.44 -27.86 -36.91
C SER A 276 -32.87 -28.20 -36.49
N SER A 277 -33.38 -27.56 -35.43
CA SER A 277 -34.76 -27.75 -34.93
C SER A 277 -35.82 -27.03 -35.77
N GLY A 278 -35.42 -26.10 -36.64
CA GLY A 278 -36.29 -25.44 -37.62
C GLY A 278 -37.02 -24.14 -37.22
N PRO A 279 -37.03 -23.59 -35.99
CA PRO A 279 -37.72 -22.33 -35.71
C PRO A 279 -36.94 -21.10 -36.22
N CYS A 280 -36.90 -20.91 -37.55
CA CYS A 280 -36.14 -19.82 -38.20
C CYS A 280 -36.58 -18.42 -37.73
N LEU A 281 -37.86 -18.29 -37.36
CA LEU A 281 -38.48 -17.01 -36.98
C LEU A 281 -38.12 -16.52 -35.58
N ASP A 282 -37.45 -17.34 -34.79
CA ASP A 282 -36.91 -16.93 -33.48
C ASP A 282 -35.74 -15.96 -33.63
N CYS A 283 -35.11 -15.94 -34.81
CA CYS A 283 -33.97 -15.09 -35.14
C CYS A 283 -34.25 -14.16 -36.32
N HIS A 284 -35.06 -14.59 -37.30
CA HIS A 284 -35.37 -13.83 -38.51
C HIS A 284 -36.82 -13.36 -38.60
N THR A 285 -37.05 -12.23 -39.24
CA THR A 285 -38.38 -11.79 -39.70
C THR A 285 -38.52 -12.12 -41.20
N PRO A 286 -39.63 -12.70 -41.63
CA PRO A 286 -39.79 -13.19 -43.00
C PRO A 286 -40.07 -12.08 -44.03
N HIS A 287 -40.31 -10.84 -43.58
CA HIS A 287 -40.77 -9.75 -44.46
C HIS A 287 -39.85 -8.55 -44.46
N ALA A 288 -39.61 -7.95 -43.29
CA ALA A 288 -38.76 -6.77 -43.17
C ALA A 288 -38.25 -6.61 -41.75
N SER A 289 -37.03 -6.08 -41.62
CA SER A 289 -36.39 -5.75 -40.36
C SER A 289 -35.70 -4.41 -40.41
N GLY A 290 -35.60 -3.76 -39.24
CA GLY A 290 -34.69 -2.63 -39.04
C GLY A 290 -33.22 -3.05 -38.90
N ASN A 291 -32.93 -4.35 -38.88
CA ASN A 291 -31.59 -4.93 -38.74
C ASN A 291 -31.19 -5.67 -40.02
N LYS A 292 -29.89 -5.79 -40.26
CA LYS A 292 -29.31 -6.55 -41.38
C LYS A 292 -29.75 -8.02 -41.35
N ASP A 293 -29.71 -8.67 -42.51
CA ASP A 293 -30.03 -10.09 -42.69
C ASP A 293 -31.41 -10.51 -42.14
N LEU A 294 -32.34 -9.55 -42.11
CA LEU A 294 -33.69 -9.72 -41.60
C LEU A 294 -33.75 -10.22 -40.14
N LEU A 295 -32.77 -9.87 -39.31
CA LEU A 295 -32.77 -10.31 -37.91
C LEU A 295 -33.87 -9.60 -37.09
N ILE A 296 -34.55 -10.32 -36.19
CA ILE A 296 -35.62 -9.74 -35.36
C ILE A 296 -35.12 -8.66 -34.39
N LYS A 297 -33.82 -8.70 -34.04
CA LYS A 297 -33.10 -7.73 -33.20
C LYS A 297 -31.70 -7.53 -33.79
N LYS A 298 -30.90 -6.66 -33.18
CA LYS A 298 -29.48 -6.56 -33.54
C LYS A 298 -28.79 -7.90 -33.25
N GLU A 299 -27.81 -8.27 -34.08
CA GLU A 299 -27.09 -9.54 -34.01
C GLU A 299 -26.70 -9.95 -32.58
N LYS A 300 -26.03 -9.06 -31.86
CA LYS A 300 -25.71 -9.21 -30.43
C LYS A 300 -26.91 -9.63 -29.59
N ASP A 301 -28.04 -8.92 -29.72
CA ASP A 301 -29.21 -9.15 -28.88
C ASP A 301 -29.95 -10.45 -29.24
N VAL A 302 -29.85 -10.90 -30.51
CA VAL A 302 -30.36 -12.20 -30.96
C VAL A 302 -29.55 -13.33 -30.32
N CYS A 303 -28.22 -13.26 -30.39
CA CYS A 303 -27.37 -14.29 -29.79
C CYS A 303 -27.53 -14.32 -28.26
N LEU A 304 -27.48 -13.17 -27.60
CA LEU A 304 -27.51 -13.07 -26.13
C LEU A 304 -28.90 -13.28 -25.51
N SER A 305 -29.96 -13.43 -26.30
CA SER A 305 -31.24 -13.90 -25.74
C SER A 305 -31.22 -15.38 -25.36
N CYS A 306 -30.25 -16.15 -25.87
CA CYS A 306 -30.08 -17.56 -25.55
C CYS A 306 -28.70 -17.87 -24.94
N HIS A 307 -27.67 -17.08 -25.24
CA HIS A 307 -26.29 -17.28 -24.79
C HIS A 307 -25.96 -16.50 -23.50
N ASP A 308 -26.51 -16.94 -22.37
CA ASP A 308 -26.36 -16.25 -21.07
C ASP A 308 -24.92 -16.24 -20.52
N THR A 309 -24.11 -17.23 -20.89
CA THR A 309 -22.69 -17.29 -20.49
C THR A 309 -21.91 -16.16 -21.15
N GLU A 310 -22.05 -16.02 -22.47
CA GLU A 310 -21.43 -14.96 -23.26
C GLU A 310 -21.97 -13.58 -22.82
N LYS A 311 -23.27 -13.49 -22.52
CA LYS A 311 -23.90 -12.27 -21.98
C LYS A 311 -23.26 -11.83 -20.66
N SER A 312 -22.87 -12.79 -19.82
CA SER A 312 -22.17 -12.53 -18.58
C SER A 312 -20.72 -12.10 -18.83
N GLN A 313 -20.04 -12.74 -19.79
CA GLN A 313 -18.66 -12.39 -20.18
C GLN A 313 -18.51 -10.97 -20.73
N MET A 314 -19.55 -10.43 -21.38
CA MET A 314 -19.53 -9.04 -21.86
C MET A 314 -19.41 -7.98 -20.77
N LYS A 315 -19.63 -8.34 -19.49
CA LYS A 315 -19.49 -7.44 -18.34
C LYS A 315 -18.06 -7.43 -17.76
N LEU A 316 -17.20 -8.34 -18.20
CA LEU A 316 -15.82 -8.45 -17.71
C LEU A 316 -15.01 -7.22 -18.14
N ALA A 317 -13.98 -6.88 -17.36
CA ALA A 317 -13.24 -5.63 -17.54
C ALA A 317 -12.55 -5.50 -18.93
N HIS A 318 -12.11 -6.61 -19.51
CA HIS A 318 -11.35 -6.61 -20.76
C HIS A 318 -12.04 -7.47 -21.83
N THR A 319 -12.82 -6.82 -22.70
CA THR A 319 -13.53 -7.46 -23.81
C THR A 319 -12.77 -7.29 -25.13
N HIS A 320 -12.76 -8.33 -25.94
CA HIS A 320 -12.24 -8.31 -27.30
C HIS A 320 -13.18 -7.48 -28.19
N THR A 321 -12.62 -6.63 -29.04
CA THR A 321 -13.37 -5.59 -29.78
C THR A 321 -14.53 -6.15 -30.61
N PRO A 322 -14.34 -7.16 -31.50
CA PRO A 322 -15.47 -7.76 -32.24
C PRO A 322 -16.57 -8.31 -31.34
N PHE A 323 -16.20 -8.91 -30.20
CA PHE A 323 -17.16 -9.44 -29.24
C PHE A 323 -17.93 -8.33 -28.52
N ARG A 324 -17.23 -7.30 -28.03
CA ARG A 324 -17.83 -6.12 -27.37
C ARG A 324 -18.86 -5.44 -28.28
N ASP A 325 -18.49 -5.26 -29.54
CA ASP A 325 -19.25 -4.55 -30.55
C ASP A 325 -20.40 -5.41 -31.11
N GLY A 326 -20.37 -6.73 -30.84
CA GLY A 326 -21.48 -7.64 -31.11
C GLY A 326 -21.44 -8.27 -32.49
N GLU A 327 -20.26 -8.31 -33.11
CA GLU A 327 -19.99 -8.87 -34.43
C GLU A 327 -19.70 -10.37 -34.33
N CYS A 328 -20.62 -11.13 -33.72
CA CYS A 328 -20.46 -12.56 -33.43
C CYS A 328 -20.16 -13.37 -34.70
N SER A 329 -20.79 -13.01 -35.81
CA SER A 329 -20.71 -13.67 -37.12
C SER A 329 -19.40 -13.45 -37.87
N SER A 330 -18.56 -12.53 -37.39
CA SER A 330 -17.20 -12.34 -37.94
C SER A 330 -16.30 -13.55 -37.70
N CYS A 331 -16.52 -14.23 -36.57
CA CYS A 331 -15.74 -15.41 -36.16
C CYS A 331 -16.59 -16.69 -36.13
N HIS A 332 -17.91 -16.58 -35.89
CA HIS A 332 -18.81 -17.72 -35.80
C HIS A 332 -19.74 -17.81 -37.01
N ASN A 333 -20.08 -19.02 -37.41
CA ASN A 333 -21.19 -19.27 -38.31
C ASN A 333 -22.45 -19.56 -37.47
N PRO A 334 -23.47 -18.69 -37.46
CA PRO A 334 -24.65 -18.85 -36.61
C PRO A 334 -25.56 -20.03 -37.01
N HIS A 335 -25.29 -20.71 -38.14
CA HIS A 335 -26.06 -21.86 -38.62
C HIS A 335 -25.28 -23.16 -38.46
N ALA A 336 -24.11 -23.28 -39.10
CA ALA A 336 -23.32 -24.51 -39.07
C ALA A 336 -21.86 -24.30 -39.54
N SER A 337 -20.93 -25.06 -38.95
CA SER A 337 -19.51 -25.11 -39.33
C SER A 337 -18.91 -26.52 -39.24
N ASN A 338 -17.73 -26.70 -39.85
CA ASN A 338 -16.90 -27.87 -39.65
C ASN A 338 -15.97 -27.75 -38.44
N GLU A 339 -15.77 -26.54 -37.92
CA GLU A 339 -14.95 -26.27 -36.75
C GLU A 339 -15.77 -26.29 -35.46
N GLU A 340 -15.11 -26.63 -34.35
CA GLU A 340 -15.76 -26.64 -33.04
C GLU A 340 -16.29 -25.25 -32.66
N LYS A 341 -17.33 -25.22 -31.82
CA LYS A 341 -18.00 -23.97 -31.40
C LYS A 341 -18.49 -23.10 -32.56
N LEU A 342 -18.73 -23.72 -33.72
CA LEU A 342 -19.21 -23.07 -34.93
C LEU A 342 -18.27 -21.96 -35.45
N LEU A 343 -16.96 -22.08 -35.26
CA LEU A 343 -16.01 -21.11 -35.82
C LEU A 343 -16.05 -21.14 -37.36
N SER A 344 -15.91 -19.99 -38.02
CA SER A 344 -15.97 -19.90 -39.49
C SER A 344 -14.72 -20.45 -40.19
N ASP A 345 -13.59 -20.56 -39.49
CA ASP A 345 -12.31 -21.18 -39.92
C ASP A 345 -11.52 -21.60 -38.65
N SER A 346 -10.33 -22.19 -38.79
CA SER A 346 -9.49 -22.56 -37.65
C SER A 346 -9.08 -21.33 -36.82
N ALA A 347 -8.96 -21.51 -35.50
CA ALA A 347 -8.79 -20.41 -34.56
C ALA A 347 -7.57 -19.51 -34.84
N ASP A 348 -6.45 -20.11 -35.24
CA ASP A 348 -5.21 -19.42 -35.63
C ASP A 348 -5.41 -18.55 -36.88
N LYS A 349 -6.03 -19.10 -37.94
CA LYS A 349 -6.32 -18.35 -39.18
C LYS A 349 -7.29 -17.21 -38.95
N LEU A 350 -8.34 -17.45 -38.15
CA LEU A 350 -9.28 -16.39 -37.76
C LEU A 350 -8.55 -15.27 -37.02
N CYS A 351 -7.69 -15.63 -36.05
CA CYS A 351 -6.92 -14.65 -35.30
C CYS A 351 -5.98 -13.86 -36.23
N PHE A 352 -5.20 -14.51 -37.11
CA PHE A 352 -4.27 -13.83 -38.03
C PHE A 352 -4.97 -13.02 -39.14
N SER A 353 -6.21 -13.35 -39.50
CA SER A 353 -6.98 -12.54 -40.47
C SER A 353 -7.11 -11.07 -40.04
N CYS A 354 -7.16 -10.84 -38.71
CA CYS A 354 -7.20 -9.51 -38.09
C CYS A 354 -5.85 -9.12 -37.44
N HIS A 355 -5.11 -10.08 -36.86
CA HIS A 355 -3.83 -9.87 -36.16
C HIS A 355 -2.60 -10.17 -37.04
N LYS A 356 -2.61 -9.69 -38.29
CA LYS A 356 -1.53 -9.92 -39.28
C LYS A 356 -0.14 -9.50 -38.79
N ALA A 357 -0.07 -8.48 -37.94
CA ALA A 357 1.18 -8.03 -37.34
C ALA A 357 1.84 -9.11 -36.46
N GLU A 358 1.05 -9.95 -35.79
CA GLU A 358 1.58 -11.05 -34.98
C GLU A 358 2.06 -12.22 -35.86
N GLU A 359 1.40 -12.49 -36.98
CA GLU A 359 1.81 -13.53 -37.94
C GLU A 359 3.26 -13.31 -38.43
N GLU A 360 3.63 -12.06 -38.71
CA GLU A 360 4.98 -11.69 -39.14
C GLU A 360 6.06 -11.98 -38.08
N ARG A 361 5.68 -11.99 -36.79
CA ARG A 361 6.61 -12.23 -35.67
C ARG A 361 7.04 -13.69 -35.57
N LEU A 362 6.39 -14.60 -36.28
CA LEU A 362 6.84 -15.99 -36.43
C LEU A 362 8.23 -16.11 -37.10
N LYS A 363 8.70 -15.04 -37.76
CA LYS A 363 10.01 -15.00 -38.42
C LYS A 363 11.18 -14.60 -37.49
N SER A 364 10.90 -14.18 -36.25
CA SER A 364 11.94 -13.77 -35.30
C SER A 364 12.86 -14.93 -34.91
N SER A 365 14.08 -14.60 -34.47
CA SER A 365 15.13 -15.59 -34.19
C SER A 365 14.76 -16.56 -33.05
N HIS A 366 13.98 -16.10 -32.07
CA HIS A 366 13.50 -16.91 -30.96
C HIS A 366 11.99 -16.78 -30.80
N THR A 367 11.26 -17.83 -31.16
CA THR A 367 9.79 -17.90 -31.05
C THR A 367 9.35 -18.80 -29.89
N HIS A 368 8.36 -18.37 -29.13
CA HIS A 368 7.72 -19.18 -28.11
C HIS A 368 6.91 -20.32 -28.74
N LYS A 369 7.05 -21.54 -28.21
CA LYS A 369 6.55 -22.76 -28.86
C LYS A 369 5.02 -22.78 -29.07
N PRO A 370 4.17 -22.57 -28.03
CA PRO A 370 2.72 -22.44 -28.18
C PRO A 370 2.30 -21.40 -29.23
N PHE A 371 3.03 -20.28 -29.34
CA PHE A 371 2.77 -19.26 -30.35
C PHE A 371 3.08 -19.76 -31.76
N LYS A 372 4.22 -20.45 -31.95
CA LYS A 372 4.60 -21.05 -33.23
C LYS A 372 3.63 -22.14 -33.70
N GLU A 373 3.01 -22.84 -32.77
CA GLU A 373 2.05 -23.93 -33.04
C GLU A 373 0.61 -23.43 -33.22
N GLY A 374 0.35 -22.11 -33.11
CA GLY A 374 -0.99 -21.54 -33.29
C GLY A 374 -1.93 -21.77 -32.10
N GLU A 375 -1.41 -22.12 -30.93
CA GLU A 375 -2.20 -22.45 -29.73
C GLU A 375 -2.63 -21.19 -28.95
N CYS A 376 -3.19 -20.19 -29.64
CA CYS A 376 -3.53 -18.89 -29.06
C CYS A 376 -4.50 -19.02 -27.85
N LEU A 377 -5.44 -19.96 -27.95
CA LEU A 377 -6.50 -20.19 -26.95
C LEU A 377 -5.99 -20.85 -25.65
N SER A 378 -4.74 -21.33 -25.63
CA SER A 378 -4.09 -21.82 -24.40
C SER A 378 -3.81 -20.70 -23.41
N CYS A 379 -3.74 -19.46 -23.91
CA CYS A 379 -3.35 -18.27 -23.17
C CYS A 379 -4.38 -17.15 -23.26
N HIS A 380 -5.03 -16.97 -24.41
CA HIS A 380 -6.00 -15.90 -24.66
C HIS A 380 -7.45 -16.40 -24.70
N ASN A 381 -8.35 -15.59 -24.18
CA ASN A 381 -9.78 -15.72 -24.37
C ASN A 381 -10.21 -14.83 -25.55
N PRO A 382 -10.81 -15.37 -26.62
CA PRO A 382 -11.16 -14.60 -27.82
C PRO A 382 -12.38 -13.67 -27.61
N HIS A 383 -13.08 -13.80 -26.48
CA HIS A 383 -14.24 -12.97 -26.13
C HIS A 383 -13.89 -11.93 -25.07
N ALA A 384 -13.57 -12.37 -23.85
CA ALA A 384 -13.37 -11.48 -22.73
C ALA A 384 -12.64 -12.16 -21.56
N SER A 385 -11.98 -11.36 -20.73
CA SER A 385 -11.36 -11.80 -19.49
C SER A 385 -11.36 -10.69 -18.45
N GLU A 386 -11.18 -11.07 -17.18
CA GLU A 386 -10.85 -10.14 -16.10
C GLU A 386 -9.38 -9.68 -16.15
N ASN A 387 -8.55 -10.31 -16.99
CA ASN A 387 -7.13 -9.99 -17.14
C ASN A 387 -6.86 -9.17 -18.40
N ASN A 388 -5.90 -8.25 -18.33
CA ASN A 388 -5.39 -7.48 -19.47
C ASN A 388 -4.99 -8.41 -20.63
N TYR A 389 -5.12 -7.90 -21.87
CA TYR A 389 -4.86 -8.65 -23.12
C TYR A 389 -5.67 -9.95 -23.26
N GLN A 390 -6.82 -10.01 -22.58
CA GLN A 390 -7.74 -11.14 -22.58
C GLN A 390 -7.10 -12.47 -22.12
N LEU A 391 -6.09 -12.42 -21.25
CA LEU A 391 -5.45 -13.65 -20.78
C LEU A 391 -6.41 -14.52 -19.95
N ILE A 392 -6.40 -15.83 -20.16
CA ILE A 392 -7.29 -16.76 -19.43
C ILE A 392 -6.98 -16.84 -17.92
N LYS A 393 -5.80 -16.37 -17.51
CA LYS A 393 -5.34 -16.24 -16.12
C LYS A 393 -4.38 -15.04 -15.99
N VAL A 394 -4.12 -14.61 -14.76
CA VAL A 394 -3.08 -13.61 -14.46
C VAL A 394 -1.73 -14.09 -14.99
N GLY A 395 -0.96 -13.20 -15.63
CA GLY A 395 0.27 -13.54 -16.38
C GLY A 395 1.24 -14.46 -15.64
N LYS A 396 1.48 -14.20 -14.35
CA LYS A 396 2.32 -15.07 -13.48
C LYS A 396 1.80 -16.50 -13.41
N GLU A 397 0.53 -16.68 -13.12
CA GLU A 397 -0.07 -18.01 -12.97
C GLU A 397 -0.15 -18.74 -14.31
N LEU A 398 -0.40 -17.99 -15.39
CA LEU A 398 -0.46 -18.51 -16.74
C LEU A 398 0.91 -19.07 -17.17
N CYS A 399 1.97 -18.28 -17.02
CA CYS A 399 3.32 -18.68 -17.40
C CYS A 399 3.79 -19.88 -16.57
N LEU A 400 3.50 -19.89 -15.25
CA LEU A 400 3.94 -20.93 -14.33
C LEU A 400 3.25 -22.28 -14.49
N LYS A 401 2.18 -22.37 -15.30
CA LYS A 401 1.60 -23.68 -15.67
C LYS A 401 2.57 -24.53 -16.48
N CYS A 402 3.41 -23.89 -17.30
CA CYS A 402 4.35 -24.56 -18.19
C CYS A 402 5.81 -24.31 -17.79
N HIS A 403 6.11 -23.13 -17.24
CA HIS A 403 7.45 -22.76 -16.77
C HIS A 403 7.61 -23.07 -15.28
N THR A 404 8.23 -24.20 -14.94
CA THR A 404 8.45 -24.61 -13.55
C THR A 404 9.63 -23.85 -12.94
N VAL A 405 9.33 -22.88 -12.06
CA VAL A 405 10.35 -22.00 -11.43
C VAL A 405 10.58 -22.34 -9.95
N THR A 406 10.44 -23.61 -9.60
CA THR A 406 10.46 -24.15 -8.21
C THR A 406 11.74 -23.82 -7.43
N GLU A 407 12.87 -23.66 -8.10
CA GLU A 407 14.17 -23.38 -7.47
C GLU A 407 14.51 -21.88 -7.36
N GLU A 408 13.90 -20.99 -8.15
CA GLU A 408 14.17 -19.54 -8.05
C GLU A 408 13.30 -18.84 -6.99
N LYS A 409 12.13 -19.39 -6.66
CA LYS A 409 11.24 -18.84 -5.62
C LYS A 409 11.73 -19.07 -4.18
N LYS A 410 12.71 -19.96 -3.97
CA LYS A 410 13.27 -20.27 -2.65
C LYS A 410 14.49 -19.42 -2.29
N LYS A 411 14.99 -18.60 -3.22
CA LYS A 411 16.20 -17.81 -3.02
C LYS A 411 15.93 -16.56 -2.19
N LYS A 412 16.94 -16.15 -1.41
CA LYS A 412 16.81 -15.12 -0.37
C LYS A 412 16.38 -13.74 -0.89
N TYR A 413 16.79 -13.37 -2.11
CA TYR A 413 16.47 -12.10 -2.74
C TYR A 413 15.82 -12.34 -4.09
N THR A 414 14.65 -11.74 -4.29
CA THR A 414 13.91 -11.77 -5.55
C THR A 414 13.86 -10.39 -6.15
N HIS A 415 13.91 -10.31 -7.48
CA HIS A 415 13.75 -9.05 -8.20
C HIS A 415 12.26 -8.67 -8.25
N ASP A 416 11.95 -7.40 -8.00
CA ASP A 416 10.55 -6.95 -7.86
C ASP A 416 9.65 -7.32 -9.05
N PRO A 417 10.04 -7.11 -10.33
CA PRO A 417 9.23 -7.55 -11.49
C PRO A 417 8.92 -9.04 -11.47
N PHE A 418 9.90 -9.87 -11.07
CA PHE A 418 9.71 -11.32 -10.98
C PHE A 418 8.83 -11.70 -9.77
N GLN A 419 8.99 -11.02 -8.64
CA GLN A 419 8.22 -11.26 -7.41
C GLN A 419 6.73 -10.97 -7.62
N ILE A 420 6.40 -9.83 -8.24
CA ILE A 420 5.01 -9.48 -8.58
C ILE A 420 4.47 -10.29 -9.77
N GLY A 421 5.36 -10.96 -10.51
CA GLY A 421 5.00 -11.85 -11.61
C GLY A 421 4.73 -11.15 -12.93
N ASP A 422 5.37 -10.01 -13.13
CA ASP A 422 5.37 -9.27 -14.39
C ASP A 422 6.50 -9.77 -15.30
N CYS A 423 6.27 -10.95 -15.89
CA CYS A 423 7.22 -11.58 -16.80
C CYS A 423 7.32 -10.80 -18.13
N SER A 424 6.20 -10.24 -18.57
CA SER A 424 6.04 -9.57 -19.87
C SER A 424 6.73 -8.21 -19.97
N SER A 425 7.17 -7.61 -18.86
CA SER A 425 7.93 -6.36 -18.92
C SER A 425 9.33 -6.54 -19.51
N CYS A 426 9.94 -7.72 -19.31
CA CYS A 426 11.27 -8.03 -19.80
C CYS A 426 11.23 -9.06 -20.93
N HIS A 427 10.33 -10.05 -20.84
CA HIS A 427 10.18 -11.09 -21.85
C HIS A 427 9.06 -10.75 -22.82
N ASP A 428 9.26 -11.16 -24.06
CA ASP A 428 8.22 -11.25 -25.05
C ASP A 428 7.64 -12.67 -25.05
N SER A 429 6.33 -12.79 -24.77
CA SER A 429 5.66 -14.08 -24.67
C SER A 429 5.41 -14.75 -26.02
N HIS A 430 5.56 -14.04 -27.14
CA HIS A 430 5.35 -14.58 -28.47
C HIS A 430 6.68 -14.84 -29.17
N ALA A 431 7.48 -13.80 -29.39
CA ALA A 431 8.73 -13.92 -30.12
C ALA A 431 9.64 -12.70 -29.95
N SER A 432 10.95 -12.94 -30.01
CA SER A 432 11.99 -11.93 -29.98
C SER A 432 13.27 -12.36 -30.71
N ASP A 433 14.10 -11.41 -31.10
CA ASP A 433 15.44 -11.67 -31.64
C ASP A 433 16.50 -11.89 -30.57
N PHE A 434 16.20 -11.61 -29.30
CA PHE A 434 17.15 -11.72 -28.19
C PHE A 434 16.98 -13.04 -27.43
N ASP A 435 18.10 -13.59 -26.94
CA ASP A 435 18.13 -14.83 -26.17
C ASP A 435 17.21 -14.78 -24.94
N GLY A 436 16.61 -15.91 -24.57
CA GLY A 436 15.60 -15.97 -23.51
C GLY A 436 14.31 -15.19 -23.81
N GLN A 437 14.07 -14.84 -25.08
CA GLN A 437 12.94 -14.05 -25.55
C GLN A 437 12.86 -12.67 -24.87
N LEU A 438 14.00 -12.04 -24.57
CA LEU A 438 14.01 -10.70 -23.99
C LEU A 438 13.50 -9.67 -24.99
N LYS A 439 12.81 -8.62 -24.55
CA LYS A 439 12.32 -7.55 -25.45
C LYS A 439 13.44 -6.69 -26.06
N LYS A 440 14.61 -6.67 -25.43
CA LYS A 440 15.81 -5.90 -25.84
C LYS A 440 17.08 -6.65 -25.44
N ALA A 441 18.23 -6.21 -25.95
CA ALA A 441 19.55 -6.70 -25.52
C ALA A 441 19.81 -6.47 -24.01
N ASP A 442 20.70 -7.27 -23.41
CA ASP A 442 21.03 -7.33 -21.96
C ASP A 442 20.92 -5.98 -21.22
N GLY A 443 21.87 -5.07 -21.43
CA GLY A 443 21.84 -3.77 -20.74
C GLY A 443 20.58 -2.97 -21.07
N GLU A 444 20.16 -2.95 -22.33
CA GLU A 444 19.04 -2.13 -22.82
C GLU A 444 17.68 -2.54 -22.25
N VAL A 445 17.47 -3.83 -21.93
CA VAL A 445 16.26 -4.26 -21.19
C VAL A 445 16.32 -3.79 -19.74
N CYS A 446 17.49 -3.79 -19.10
CA CYS A 446 17.61 -3.25 -17.74
C CYS A 446 17.39 -1.73 -17.71
N TYR A 447 17.86 -1.00 -18.74
CA TYR A 447 17.77 0.46 -18.78
C TYR A 447 16.37 1.02 -19.04
N THR A 448 15.39 0.18 -19.35
CA THR A 448 13.99 0.62 -19.40
C THR A 448 13.48 1.03 -18.01
N CYS A 449 14.08 0.49 -16.94
CA CYS A 449 13.72 0.78 -15.56
C CYS A 449 14.90 1.35 -14.75
N HIS A 450 16.14 0.95 -15.06
CA HIS A 450 17.34 1.39 -14.33
C HIS A 450 18.07 2.52 -15.05
N LYS A 451 18.28 3.66 -14.37
CA LYS A 451 18.95 4.83 -14.97
C LYS A 451 20.43 4.58 -15.27
N LYS A 452 20.90 4.96 -16.47
CA LYS A 452 22.32 4.88 -16.88
C LYS A 452 23.24 5.87 -16.15
N ASP A 453 22.70 6.90 -15.50
CA ASP A 453 23.48 7.97 -14.88
C ASP A 453 24.46 7.45 -13.81
N ALA A 454 24.07 6.39 -13.09
CA ALA A 454 24.90 5.75 -12.08
C ALA A 454 26.08 4.94 -12.64
N LEU A 455 26.09 4.66 -13.95
CA LEU A 455 27.13 3.91 -14.67
C LEU A 455 28.09 4.81 -15.44
N SER A 456 27.79 6.10 -15.55
CA SER A 456 28.49 7.04 -16.44
C SER A 456 29.50 7.94 -15.73
N ARG A 457 29.90 7.61 -14.50
CA ARG A 457 30.87 8.41 -13.71
C ARG A 457 32.28 8.38 -14.32
N LYS A 458 33.17 9.27 -13.85
CA LYS A 458 34.51 9.50 -14.43
C LYS A 458 35.34 8.23 -14.63
N TYR A 459 35.31 7.31 -13.67
CA TYR A 459 36.00 6.03 -13.75
C TYR A 459 34.99 4.89 -13.80
N GLN A 460 34.75 4.34 -14.99
CA GLN A 460 33.78 3.28 -15.22
C GLN A 460 34.43 1.89 -15.14
N HIS A 461 33.70 0.92 -14.61
CA HIS A 461 34.08 -0.49 -14.61
C HIS A 461 33.68 -1.12 -15.95
N THR A 462 34.61 -1.80 -16.62
CA THR A 462 34.45 -2.23 -18.02
C THR A 462 33.17 -3.05 -18.32
N PRO A 463 32.80 -4.08 -17.54
CA PRO A 463 31.55 -4.81 -17.76
C PRO A 463 30.29 -3.94 -17.69
N ALA A 464 30.28 -2.95 -16.80
CA ALA A 464 29.16 -2.02 -16.64
C ALA A 464 29.08 -1.02 -17.81
N LYS A 465 30.24 -0.58 -18.32
CA LYS A 465 30.33 0.28 -19.52
C LYS A 465 29.82 -0.43 -20.78
N GLU A 466 30.06 -1.73 -20.89
CA GLU A 466 29.64 -2.55 -22.04
C GLU A 466 28.18 -3.02 -21.97
N GLY A 467 27.46 -2.74 -20.87
CA GLY A 467 26.06 -3.16 -20.71
C GLY A 467 25.86 -4.66 -20.56
N LYS A 468 26.87 -5.38 -20.04
CA LYS A 468 26.84 -6.84 -19.80
C LYS A 468 26.37 -7.13 -18.37
N CYS A 469 25.13 -6.79 -18.06
CA CYS A 469 24.61 -6.88 -16.69
C CYS A 469 24.43 -8.32 -16.24
N LEU A 470 24.02 -9.23 -17.13
CA LEU A 470 23.73 -10.64 -16.81
C LEU A 470 24.96 -11.46 -16.42
N GLY A 471 26.17 -10.98 -16.73
CA GLY A 471 27.41 -11.61 -16.26
C GLY A 471 27.61 -11.50 -14.74
N CYS A 472 27.02 -10.48 -14.12
CA CYS A 472 27.14 -10.21 -12.70
C CYS A 472 25.81 -10.32 -11.95
N HIS A 473 24.68 -10.12 -12.63
CA HIS A 473 23.35 -10.13 -12.03
C HIS A 473 22.48 -11.29 -12.52
N LYS A 474 21.70 -11.86 -11.61
CA LYS A 474 20.66 -12.85 -11.85
C LYS A 474 19.28 -12.19 -11.67
N PRO A 475 18.66 -11.68 -12.74
CA PRO A 475 17.55 -10.72 -12.68
C PRO A 475 16.20 -11.28 -12.20
N HIS A 476 16.09 -12.58 -11.94
CA HIS A 476 14.89 -13.17 -11.33
C HIS A 476 15.04 -13.28 -9.81
N SER A 477 16.04 -14.04 -9.36
CA SER A 477 16.35 -14.18 -7.95
C SER A 477 17.77 -14.68 -7.71
N SER A 478 18.33 -14.34 -6.55
CA SER A 478 19.61 -14.82 -6.08
C SER A 478 19.60 -15.02 -4.56
N ASP A 479 20.50 -15.88 -4.07
CA ASP A 479 20.79 -15.97 -2.64
C ASP A 479 21.65 -14.80 -2.15
N GLU A 480 22.23 -14.07 -3.10
CA GLU A 480 23.12 -12.94 -2.88
C GLU A 480 22.41 -11.59 -3.04
N ARG A 481 22.78 -10.65 -2.16
CA ARG A 481 22.18 -9.31 -2.14
C ARG A 481 22.44 -8.59 -3.46
N ASN A 482 21.50 -7.76 -3.90
CA ASN A 482 21.53 -7.07 -5.20
C ASN A 482 21.53 -8.04 -6.39
N LEU A 483 20.98 -9.24 -6.20
CA LEU A 483 20.78 -10.22 -7.26
C LEU A 483 22.08 -10.63 -7.95
N LEU A 484 23.18 -10.75 -7.21
CA LEU A 484 24.46 -11.12 -7.81
C LEU A 484 24.47 -12.61 -8.19
N THR A 485 25.21 -12.98 -9.22
CA THR A 485 25.36 -14.38 -9.64
C THR A 485 26.08 -15.24 -8.60
N THR A 486 26.95 -14.62 -7.79
CA THR A 486 27.66 -15.23 -6.66
C THR A 486 28.05 -14.15 -5.64
N SER A 487 28.67 -14.54 -4.53
CA SER A 487 29.07 -13.61 -3.46
C SER A 487 30.03 -12.53 -3.98
N PRO A 488 29.97 -11.29 -3.46
CA PRO A 488 30.75 -10.16 -4.01
C PRO A 488 32.26 -10.42 -4.13
N ASP A 489 32.86 -11.13 -3.18
CA ASP A 489 34.27 -11.51 -3.20
C ASP A 489 34.58 -12.46 -4.35
N ASN A 490 33.84 -13.56 -4.46
CA ASN A 490 34.01 -14.54 -5.53
C ASN A 490 33.76 -13.91 -6.90
N LEU A 491 32.73 -13.07 -7.02
CA LEU A 491 32.40 -12.38 -8.27
C LEU A 491 33.51 -11.42 -8.69
N CYS A 492 34.15 -10.73 -7.76
CA CYS A 492 35.30 -9.89 -8.08
C CYS A 492 36.52 -10.74 -8.50
N TYR A 493 36.76 -11.88 -7.85
CA TYR A 493 37.93 -12.71 -8.12
C TYR A 493 37.86 -13.51 -9.42
N THR A 494 36.67 -13.72 -10.00
CA THR A 494 36.57 -14.31 -11.35
C THR A 494 37.31 -13.47 -12.39
N CYS A 495 37.37 -12.15 -12.20
CA CYS A 495 38.11 -11.22 -13.06
C CYS A 495 39.40 -10.69 -12.41
N HIS A 496 39.48 -10.60 -11.07
CA HIS A 496 40.61 -10.04 -10.31
C HIS A 496 41.38 -11.09 -9.48
N SER A 497 41.66 -12.25 -10.08
CA SER A 497 42.31 -13.40 -9.42
C SER A 497 43.65 -13.07 -8.75
N ALA A 498 44.41 -12.11 -9.27
CA ALA A 498 45.69 -11.65 -8.71
C ALA A 498 45.58 -11.02 -7.29
N LEU A 499 44.38 -10.63 -6.85
CA LEU A 499 44.15 -10.06 -5.52
C LEU A 499 44.09 -11.12 -4.42
N VAL A 500 43.77 -12.36 -4.75
CA VAL A 500 43.53 -13.44 -3.78
C VAL A 500 44.74 -13.65 -2.87
N GLN A 501 45.96 -13.65 -3.42
CA GLN A 501 47.20 -13.83 -2.65
C GLN A 501 47.51 -12.66 -1.70
N LYS A 502 46.94 -11.46 -1.92
CA LYS A 502 47.20 -10.28 -1.07
C LYS A 502 46.34 -10.25 0.19
N PHE A 503 45.29 -11.06 0.27
CA PHE A 503 44.34 -11.09 1.38
C PHE A 503 44.50 -12.32 2.29
N THR A 504 45.64 -13.00 2.23
CA THR A 504 45.98 -14.15 3.09
C THR A 504 46.92 -13.78 4.25
N LYS A 505 47.18 -12.49 4.48
CA LYS A 505 48.08 -12.01 5.55
C LYS A 505 47.48 -12.22 6.94
N LYS A 506 48.30 -12.19 7.99
CA LYS A 506 47.90 -12.48 9.39
C LYS A 506 46.80 -11.58 9.94
N HIS A 507 46.85 -10.28 9.64
CA HIS A 507 45.87 -9.30 10.09
C HIS A 507 45.14 -8.70 8.90
N ILE A 508 43.87 -9.07 8.74
CA ILE A 508 43.03 -8.64 7.62
C ILE A 508 42.08 -7.56 8.13
N HIS A 509 41.93 -6.48 7.37
CA HIS A 509 40.99 -5.43 7.70
C HIS A 509 39.56 -5.99 7.65
N LYS A 510 38.77 -5.68 8.69
CA LYS A 510 37.45 -6.27 8.91
C LYS A 510 36.52 -6.30 7.68
N PRO A 511 36.39 -5.24 6.86
CA PRO A 511 35.58 -5.31 5.63
C PRO A 511 36.05 -6.38 4.63
N VAL A 512 37.37 -6.59 4.51
CA VAL A 512 37.96 -7.63 3.65
C VAL A 512 37.79 -9.01 4.27
N GLN A 513 37.98 -9.14 5.59
CA GLN A 513 37.74 -10.40 6.32
C GLN A 513 36.28 -10.84 6.23
N GLU A 514 35.35 -9.89 6.26
CA GLU A 514 33.92 -10.09 6.06
C GLU A 514 33.54 -10.28 4.58
N LYS A 515 34.52 -10.28 3.65
CA LYS A 515 34.31 -10.46 2.20
C LYS A 515 33.43 -9.38 1.56
N ASP A 516 33.38 -8.19 2.16
CA ASP A 516 32.53 -7.08 1.73
C ASP A 516 33.36 -5.94 1.12
N CYS A 517 33.81 -6.16 -0.11
CA CYS A 517 34.54 -5.17 -0.90
C CYS A 517 33.69 -3.93 -1.22
N LEU A 518 32.38 -4.09 -1.26
CA LEU A 518 31.41 -3.06 -1.67
C LEU A 518 31.19 -1.99 -0.60
N LYS A 519 31.67 -2.19 0.63
CA LYS A 519 31.71 -1.12 1.65
C LYS A 519 32.50 0.08 1.16
N CYS A 520 33.65 -0.15 0.54
CA CYS A 520 34.58 0.89 0.12
C CYS A 520 34.56 1.12 -1.40
N HIS A 521 34.35 0.07 -2.21
CA HIS A 521 34.34 0.17 -3.67
C HIS A 521 32.92 0.27 -4.24
N ASN A 522 32.81 0.95 -5.38
CA ASN A 522 31.66 0.94 -6.25
C ASN A 522 31.98 0.08 -7.48
N PRO A 523 31.29 -1.06 -7.69
CA PRO A 523 31.66 -2.03 -8.73
C PRO A 523 31.21 -1.60 -10.15
N HIS A 524 30.50 -0.47 -10.27
CA HIS A 524 29.95 -0.01 -11.55
C HIS A 524 30.73 1.17 -12.11
N SER A 525 30.71 2.30 -11.40
CA SER A 525 31.44 3.50 -11.78
C SER A 525 31.61 4.42 -10.56
N GLY A 526 32.64 5.25 -10.56
CA GLY A 526 32.88 6.21 -9.48
C GLY A 526 33.66 7.42 -9.95
N ASP A 527 33.62 8.48 -9.14
CA ASP A 527 34.36 9.72 -9.43
C ASP A 527 35.81 9.66 -8.96
N ASN A 528 36.14 8.69 -8.10
CA ASN A 528 37.45 8.48 -7.53
C ASN A 528 38.21 7.34 -8.24
N LYS A 529 39.53 7.42 -8.24
CA LYS A 529 40.42 6.39 -8.79
C LYS A 529 40.18 5.05 -8.08
N PHE A 530 40.22 3.94 -8.83
CA PHE A 530 39.89 2.59 -8.33
C PHE A 530 38.44 2.44 -7.80
N GLN A 531 37.56 3.36 -8.21
CA GLN A 531 36.13 3.35 -7.90
C GLN A 531 35.83 3.28 -6.41
N VAL A 532 36.67 3.87 -5.56
CA VAL A 532 36.34 4.02 -4.14
C VAL A 532 35.23 5.05 -3.95
N LYS A 533 34.39 4.87 -2.93
CA LYS A 533 33.21 5.73 -2.70
C LYS A 533 33.58 7.16 -2.27
N LYS A 534 34.75 7.34 -1.65
CA LYS A 534 35.30 8.62 -1.17
C LYS A 534 36.82 8.59 -1.30
N GLU A 535 37.45 9.76 -1.28
CA GLU A 535 38.90 9.89 -1.40
C GLU A 535 39.57 9.99 -0.02
N GLY A 536 40.81 9.47 0.09
CA GLY A 536 41.68 9.68 1.24
C GLY A 536 41.07 9.31 2.60
N ALA A 537 41.20 10.21 3.57
CA ALA A 537 40.74 9.99 4.94
C ALA A 537 39.21 9.96 5.08
N ASP A 538 38.47 10.66 4.21
CA ASP A 538 37.00 10.71 4.25
C ASP A 538 36.37 9.34 3.99
N LEU A 539 37.04 8.48 3.21
CA LEU A 539 36.67 7.09 3.04
C LEU A 539 36.76 6.33 4.36
N CYS A 540 37.87 6.49 5.07
CA CYS A 540 38.10 5.84 6.37
C CYS A 540 37.10 6.35 7.41
N PHE A 541 36.88 7.66 7.52
CA PHE A 541 35.99 8.26 8.51
C PHE A 541 34.51 7.91 8.31
N SER A 542 34.12 7.53 7.10
CA SER A 542 32.76 7.02 6.84
C SER A 542 32.37 5.82 7.71
N CYS A 543 33.36 5.05 8.18
CA CYS A 543 33.18 3.94 9.12
C CYS A 543 33.89 4.20 10.46
N HIS A 544 34.97 4.96 10.46
CA HIS A 544 35.77 5.28 11.63
C HIS A 544 35.49 6.70 12.19
N ALA A 545 34.21 7.07 12.33
CA ALA A 545 33.81 8.39 12.81
C ALA A 545 34.38 8.74 14.21
N GLY A 546 34.58 7.73 15.07
CA GLY A 546 35.21 7.92 16.38
C GLY A 546 36.70 8.23 16.33
N ILE A 547 37.36 8.02 15.18
CA ILE A 547 38.76 8.41 14.94
C ILE A 547 38.80 9.87 14.44
N GLU A 548 37.85 10.28 13.61
CA GLU A 548 37.75 11.66 13.09
C GLU A 548 37.66 12.71 14.21
N SER A 549 36.88 12.41 15.27
CA SER A 549 36.74 13.30 16.42
C SER A 549 38.06 13.51 17.19
N GLN A 550 38.96 12.54 17.16
CA GLN A 550 40.26 12.63 17.83
C GLN A 550 41.20 13.61 17.10
N PHE A 551 40.93 13.95 15.84
CA PHE A 551 41.78 14.83 15.04
C PHE A 551 41.40 16.31 15.16
N LYS A 552 40.48 16.64 16.08
CA LYS A 552 40.13 18.01 16.47
C LYS A 552 40.90 18.50 17.72
N LYS A 553 41.82 17.69 18.26
CA LYS A 553 42.63 18.02 19.44
C LYS A 553 43.70 19.07 19.12
N GLU A 554 44.23 19.72 20.16
CA GLU A 554 45.16 20.86 20.03
C GLU A 554 46.42 20.50 19.22
N SER A 555 46.96 19.28 19.39
CA SER A 555 48.11 18.78 18.64
C SER A 555 47.75 17.51 17.87
N VAL A 556 47.89 17.56 16.54
CA VAL A 556 47.64 16.43 15.63
C VAL A 556 48.94 16.04 14.92
N HIS A 557 49.22 14.75 14.87
CA HIS A 557 50.40 14.21 14.21
C HIS A 557 50.38 14.47 12.70
N PHE A 558 51.52 14.87 12.13
CA PHE A 558 51.58 15.46 10.79
C PHE A 558 51.02 14.59 9.64
N PRO A 559 51.35 13.29 9.51
CA PRO A 559 50.77 12.43 8.47
C PRO A 559 49.25 12.30 8.57
N VAL A 560 48.72 12.33 9.80
CA VAL A 560 47.29 12.25 10.10
C VAL A 560 46.59 13.56 9.72
N LYS A 561 47.20 14.71 10.03
CA LYS A 561 46.70 16.04 9.63
C LYS A 561 46.57 16.18 8.11
N GLN A 562 47.40 15.48 7.34
CA GLN A 562 47.31 15.45 5.87
C GLN A 562 46.34 14.38 5.32
N GLY A 563 45.65 13.63 6.17
CA GLY A 563 44.77 12.54 5.76
C GLY A 563 45.51 11.35 5.12
N ARG A 564 46.82 11.22 5.34
CA ARG A 564 47.69 10.20 4.73
C ARG A 564 47.76 8.93 5.58
N CYS A 565 46.59 8.41 5.97
CA CYS A 565 46.46 7.24 6.86
C CYS A 565 47.19 6.00 6.31
N SER A 566 47.22 5.85 4.98
CA SER A 566 47.86 4.72 4.30
C SER A 566 49.40 4.73 4.36
N THR A 567 50.00 5.82 4.82
CA THR A 567 51.45 5.89 5.08
C THR A 567 51.84 4.90 6.17
N CYS A 568 51.02 4.81 7.22
CA CYS A 568 51.26 3.97 8.38
C CYS A 568 50.41 2.69 8.36
N HIS A 569 49.20 2.73 7.81
CA HIS A 569 48.27 1.61 7.80
C HIS A 569 48.08 1.00 6.41
N ASN A 570 47.86 -0.31 6.35
CA ASN A 570 47.37 -1.01 5.18
C ASN A 570 45.84 -1.13 5.25
N SER A 571 45.13 -0.52 4.31
CA SER A 571 43.66 -0.50 4.31
C SER A 571 43.00 -1.86 4.01
N HIS A 572 43.79 -2.88 3.64
CA HIS A 572 43.28 -4.20 3.29
C HIS A 572 43.80 -5.30 4.23
N ALA A 573 45.13 -5.46 4.33
CA ALA A 573 45.73 -6.50 5.15
C ALA A 573 47.22 -6.24 5.42
N SER A 574 47.70 -6.65 6.60
CA SER A 574 49.11 -6.58 7.00
C SER A 574 49.53 -7.82 7.82
N GLU A 575 50.85 -8.00 7.96
CA GLU A 575 51.43 -8.96 8.92
C GLU A 575 51.44 -8.43 10.35
N GLU A 576 51.24 -7.12 10.53
CA GLU A 576 51.33 -6.43 11.82
C GLU A 576 49.95 -6.10 12.41
N ALA A 577 49.86 -6.13 13.75
CA ALA A 577 48.66 -5.74 14.49
C ALA A 577 48.27 -4.28 14.16
N LEU A 578 46.98 -3.95 14.29
CA LEU A 578 46.42 -2.64 13.90
C LEU A 578 46.66 -2.26 12.42
N LEU A 579 46.93 -3.25 11.57
CA LEU A 579 47.18 -3.11 10.14
C LEU A 579 48.35 -2.18 9.82
N LEU A 580 49.37 -2.13 10.65
CA LEU A 580 50.54 -1.29 10.39
C LEU A 580 51.34 -1.81 9.19
N ASN A 581 51.93 -0.92 8.41
CA ASN A 581 52.75 -1.30 7.25
C ASN A 581 54.09 -1.96 7.66
N ASN A 582 54.55 -1.75 8.90
CA ASN A 582 55.79 -2.28 9.48
C ASN A 582 55.65 -2.44 11.01
N PRO A 583 56.51 -3.23 11.68
CA PRO A 583 56.56 -3.31 13.15
C PRO A 583 56.66 -1.91 13.79
N LEU A 584 55.97 -1.68 14.90
CA LEU A 584 55.76 -0.34 15.48
C LEU A 584 57.05 0.49 15.65
N SER A 585 58.09 -0.06 16.26
CA SER A 585 59.36 0.64 16.48
C SER A 585 60.07 0.98 15.16
N LYS A 586 60.05 0.06 14.20
CA LYS A 586 60.59 0.26 12.84
C LYS A 586 59.78 1.29 12.06
N LEU A 587 58.45 1.27 12.20
CA LEU A 587 57.56 2.22 11.54
C LEU A 587 57.83 3.65 12.02
N CYS A 588 57.86 3.87 13.34
CA CYS A 588 58.11 5.20 13.91
C CYS A 588 59.52 5.71 13.55
N SER A 589 60.54 4.86 13.59
CA SER A 589 61.92 5.23 13.26
C SER A 589 62.15 5.54 11.79
N THR A 590 61.24 5.17 10.88
CA THR A 590 61.31 5.66 9.48
C THR A 590 61.16 7.18 9.37
N CYS A 591 60.57 7.84 10.38
CA CYS A 591 60.34 9.29 10.42
C CYS A 591 60.94 9.97 11.66
N HIS A 592 61.06 9.27 12.80
CA HIS A 592 61.61 9.79 14.05
C HIS A 592 63.03 9.27 14.30
N VAL A 593 64.02 10.06 13.92
CA VAL A 593 65.44 9.75 14.11
C VAL A 593 65.81 9.90 15.60
N GLN A 594 66.48 8.90 16.18
CA GLN A 594 66.93 8.90 17.59
C GLN A 594 68.18 9.77 17.80
N ASP A 595 68.06 11.06 17.48
CA ASP A 595 69.12 12.04 17.69
C ASP A 595 69.18 12.53 19.15
N LYS A 596 70.15 13.38 19.46
CA LYS A 596 70.32 13.96 20.81
C LYS A 596 69.05 14.69 21.29
N LYS A 597 68.31 15.32 20.37
CA LYS A 597 67.04 16.00 20.68
C LYS A 597 65.95 15.02 21.09
N PHE A 598 65.90 13.85 20.45
CA PHE A 598 65.03 12.75 20.86
C PHE A 598 65.42 12.24 22.26
N GLN A 599 66.70 12.03 22.54
CA GLN A 599 67.18 11.58 23.85
C GLN A 599 66.86 12.59 24.96
N ASP A 600 67.14 13.88 24.74
CA ASP A 600 66.83 14.96 25.68
C ASP A 600 65.32 15.06 25.95
N ALA A 601 64.48 14.88 24.92
CA ALA A 601 63.03 14.89 25.06
C ALA A 601 62.49 13.72 25.91
N HIS A 602 63.22 12.62 25.98
CA HIS A 602 62.92 11.45 26.81
C HIS A 602 63.76 11.40 28.09
N LEU A 603 64.37 12.51 28.51
CA LEU A 603 65.20 12.61 29.72
C LEU A 603 66.34 11.57 29.76
N ASN A 604 66.87 11.18 28.60
CA ASN A 604 67.89 10.13 28.43
C ASN A 604 67.48 8.74 28.94
N PHE A 605 66.18 8.45 29.07
CA PHE A 605 65.71 7.08 29.30
C PHE A 605 65.94 6.22 28.05
N ALA A 606 66.42 4.99 28.26
CA ALA A 606 66.51 3.98 27.20
C ALA A 606 65.10 3.56 26.76
N VAL A 607 64.70 3.97 25.56
CA VAL A 607 63.36 3.73 25.00
C VAL A 607 63.37 2.74 23.82
N GLU A 608 64.50 2.11 23.49
CA GLU A 608 64.59 1.17 22.35
C GLU A 608 63.69 -0.06 22.50
N ALA A 609 63.42 -0.50 23.73
CA ALA A 609 62.51 -1.59 24.05
C ALA A 609 61.13 -1.14 24.56
N ALA A 610 60.86 0.18 24.56
CA ALA A 610 59.64 0.73 25.13
C ALA A 610 58.45 0.62 24.16
N ASP A 611 57.27 0.28 24.69
CA ASP A 611 56.02 0.43 23.96
C ASP A 611 55.66 1.91 23.82
N CYS A 612 55.98 2.49 22.66
CA CYS A 612 55.70 3.88 22.35
C CYS A 612 54.22 4.23 22.52
N LEU A 613 53.28 3.29 22.29
CA LEU A 613 51.85 3.54 22.41
C LEU A 613 51.34 3.60 23.85
N GLY A 614 52.14 3.06 24.78
CA GLY A 614 51.88 3.12 26.23
C GLY A 614 52.07 4.52 26.81
N CYS A 615 52.85 5.37 26.14
CA CYS A 615 53.12 6.74 26.55
C CYS A 615 52.54 7.76 25.56
N HIS A 616 52.59 7.47 24.25
CA HIS A 616 52.21 8.38 23.19
C HIS A 616 50.92 7.97 22.48
N ASN A 617 50.12 8.97 22.12
CA ASN A 617 49.07 8.84 21.13
C ASN A 617 49.66 9.24 19.76
N PRO A 618 49.89 8.28 18.84
CA PRO A 618 50.54 8.56 17.56
C PRO A 618 49.66 9.35 16.58
N HIS A 619 48.42 9.67 16.96
CA HIS A 619 47.50 10.41 16.11
C HIS A 619 47.30 11.85 16.58
N ALA A 620 46.88 12.04 17.83
CA ALA A 620 46.56 13.37 18.35
C ALA A 620 46.50 13.39 19.88
N SER A 621 46.76 14.56 20.47
CA SER A 621 46.71 14.80 21.91
C SER A 621 46.32 16.25 22.19
N ASP A 622 45.71 16.49 23.35
CA ASP A 622 45.39 17.83 23.85
C ASP A 622 46.61 18.50 24.50
N ALA A 623 47.69 17.76 24.74
CA ALA A 623 48.93 18.35 25.23
C ALA A 623 49.72 19.04 24.11
N LYS A 624 50.22 20.25 24.41
CA LYS A 624 50.94 21.12 23.46
C LYS A 624 52.18 20.51 22.79
N LYS A 625 52.83 19.50 23.39
CA LYS A 625 54.07 18.89 22.87
C LYS A 625 54.14 17.39 23.22
N GLY A 626 54.71 16.61 22.30
CA GLY A 626 55.07 15.19 22.54
C GLY A 626 53.93 14.18 22.43
N LEU A 627 52.69 14.61 22.18
CA LEU A 627 51.52 13.72 22.03
C LEU A 627 51.36 12.64 23.13
N PRO A 628 51.44 12.97 24.43
CA PRO A 628 51.14 11.99 25.48
C PRO A 628 49.68 11.51 25.41
N ASN A 629 49.42 10.36 26.02
CA ASN A 629 48.05 9.86 26.21
C ASN A 629 47.20 10.81 27.09
N GLU A 630 45.87 10.70 26.97
CA GLU A 630 44.90 11.66 27.53
C GLU A 630 44.93 11.79 29.06
N TYR A 631 45.03 10.67 29.77
CA TYR A 631 45.09 10.65 31.23
C TYR A 631 46.54 10.51 31.65
N ILE A 632 47.08 11.57 32.25
CA ILE A 632 48.47 11.63 32.72
C ILE A 632 48.44 11.56 34.25
N HIS A 633 49.25 10.69 34.83
CA HIS A 633 49.40 10.59 36.27
C HIS A 633 50.11 11.85 36.80
N PRO A 634 49.58 12.57 37.81
CA PRO A 634 50.13 13.88 38.20
C PRO A 634 51.63 13.92 38.55
N PRO A 635 52.23 12.91 39.21
CA PRO A 635 53.69 12.87 39.42
C PRO A 635 54.47 12.82 38.09
N TYR A 636 53.97 12.08 37.11
CA TYR A 636 54.59 11.95 35.79
C TYR A 636 54.48 13.26 35.00
N GLU A 637 53.31 13.92 35.04
CA GLU A 637 53.10 15.23 34.43
C GLU A 637 54.05 16.30 34.98
N LYS A 638 54.27 16.30 36.30
CA LYS A 638 55.17 17.21 37.01
C LYS A 638 56.65 16.81 36.91
N LYS A 639 56.97 15.70 36.24
CA LYS A 639 58.32 15.09 36.18
C LYS A 639 58.91 14.76 37.55
N ASP A 640 58.07 14.50 38.54
CA ASP A 640 58.47 14.11 39.89
C ASP A 640 58.68 12.58 39.99
N CYS A 641 59.58 12.05 39.16
CA CYS A 641 59.82 10.61 39.05
C CYS A 641 60.40 10.02 40.34
N LYS A 642 61.20 10.80 41.07
CA LYS A 642 61.87 10.42 42.32
C LYS A 642 60.92 10.07 43.47
N THR A 643 59.65 10.46 43.38
CA THR A 643 58.66 10.07 44.39
C THR A 643 58.38 8.58 44.35
N CYS A 644 58.48 7.95 43.18
CA CYS A 644 58.18 6.53 42.99
C CYS A 644 59.44 5.69 42.66
N HIS A 645 60.38 6.29 41.95
CA HIS A 645 61.59 5.63 41.45
C HIS A 645 62.85 5.99 42.25
N GLU A 646 63.84 5.10 42.24
CA GLU A 646 65.18 5.37 42.78
C GLU A 646 65.91 6.42 41.91
N GLU A 647 66.96 7.07 42.42
CA GLU A 647 67.75 8.07 41.67
C GLU A 647 69.23 7.65 41.55
N GLU A 648 69.88 7.99 40.43
CA GLU A 648 71.32 7.95 40.24
C GLU A 648 71.78 9.09 39.33
N ASN A 649 72.83 9.80 39.76
CA ASN A 649 73.39 10.95 39.03
C ASN A 649 72.36 12.03 38.65
N GLY A 650 71.32 12.24 39.48
CA GLY A 650 70.27 13.23 39.25
C GLY A 650 69.18 12.81 38.24
N LEU A 651 69.18 11.54 37.81
CA LEU A 651 68.13 10.95 36.96
C LEU A 651 67.44 9.79 37.68
N ALA A 652 66.13 9.65 37.50
CA ALA A 652 65.38 8.55 38.10
C ALA A 652 65.73 7.20 37.40
N LYS A 653 66.09 6.17 38.16
CA LYS A 653 66.24 4.79 37.68
C LYS A 653 64.88 4.18 37.35
N THR A 654 64.86 3.10 36.58
CA THR A 654 63.63 2.30 36.36
C THR A 654 63.18 1.52 37.61
N ALA A 655 64.07 1.32 38.60
CA ALA A 655 63.76 0.64 39.86
C ALA A 655 62.82 1.47 40.76
N LEU A 656 61.89 0.79 41.45
CA LEU A 656 60.92 1.41 42.37
C LEU A 656 61.46 1.44 43.80
N LYS A 657 61.14 2.49 44.55
CA LYS A 657 61.57 2.66 45.96
C LYS A 657 61.05 1.59 46.93
N LYS A 658 59.88 1.01 46.63
CA LYS A 658 59.22 -0.07 47.40
C LYS A 658 58.45 -0.96 46.43
N ASP A 659 57.86 -2.04 46.95
CA ASP A 659 56.87 -2.82 46.21
C ASP A 659 55.73 -1.92 45.70
N ILE A 660 55.23 -2.22 44.50
CA ILE A 660 54.31 -1.34 43.77
C ILE A 660 53.03 -1.04 44.56
N ALA A 661 52.52 -2.00 45.34
CA ALA A 661 51.32 -1.81 46.14
C ALA A 661 51.55 -0.78 47.26
N ARG A 662 52.68 -0.86 47.97
CA ARG A 662 53.04 0.13 48.99
C ARG A 662 53.34 1.51 48.41
N VAL A 663 53.94 1.59 47.22
CA VAL A 663 54.15 2.88 46.53
C VAL A 663 52.81 3.52 46.14
N CYS A 664 51.88 2.75 45.57
CA CYS A 664 50.58 3.29 45.19
C CYS A 664 49.75 3.70 46.42
N LEU A 665 49.68 2.85 47.45
CA LEU A 665 48.86 3.07 48.65
C LEU A 665 49.42 4.15 49.60
N SER A 666 50.64 4.67 49.38
CA SER A 666 51.10 5.85 50.13
C SER A 666 50.34 7.11 49.75
N CYS A 667 49.82 7.19 48.53
CA CYS A 667 49.04 8.32 48.03
C CYS A 667 47.56 7.97 47.80
N HIS A 668 47.24 6.73 47.42
CA HIS A 668 45.88 6.23 47.23
C HIS A 668 45.29 5.64 48.52
N THR A 669 45.13 6.48 49.55
CA THR A 669 44.71 6.03 50.89
C THR A 669 43.27 5.55 50.96
N SER A 670 42.37 6.08 50.13
CA SER A 670 40.95 5.66 50.03
C SER A 670 40.80 4.19 49.64
N GLU A 671 41.73 3.66 48.86
CA GLU A 671 41.69 2.27 48.37
C GLU A 671 42.07 1.26 49.47
N LYS A 672 42.66 1.71 50.59
CA LYS A 672 43.03 0.83 51.72
C LYS A 672 41.81 0.19 52.37
N GLU A 673 40.67 0.88 52.40
CA GLU A 673 39.41 0.38 52.95
C GLU A 673 38.82 -0.78 52.14
N ILE A 674 39.28 -0.98 50.90
CA ILE A 674 38.81 -2.09 50.07
C ILE A 674 39.41 -3.42 50.55
N PHE A 675 40.60 -3.41 51.15
CA PHE A 675 41.24 -4.61 51.69
C PHE A 675 40.49 -5.19 52.91
N THR A 676 39.61 -4.40 53.54
CA THR A 676 38.80 -4.85 54.69
C THR A 676 37.42 -5.36 54.30
N LYS A 677 37.07 -5.37 53.00
CA LYS A 677 35.80 -5.90 52.50
C LYS A 677 35.79 -7.43 52.53
N ASP A 678 34.59 -8.00 52.68
CA ASP A 678 34.40 -9.46 52.78
C ASP A 678 34.86 -10.21 51.52
N VAL A 679 34.71 -9.60 50.34
CA VAL A 679 35.16 -10.17 49.06
C VAL A 679 36.06 -9.18 48.36
N VAL A 680 37.37 -9.46 48.34
CA VAL A 680 38.39 -8.66 47.64
C VAL A 680 38.82 -9.40 46.38
N HIS A 681 38.89 -8.70 45.25
CA HIS A 681 39.29 -9.27 43.98
C HIS A 681 40.78 -9.67 44.01
N THR A 682 41.10 -10.91 43.61
CA THR A 682 42.43 -11.52 43.80
C THR A 682 43.61 -10.68 43.28
N PRO A 683 43.60 -10.12 42.06
CA PRO A 683 44.71 -9.29 41.58
C PRO A 683 44.92 -8.02 42.42
N PHE A 684 43.85 -7.47 42.99
CA PHE A 684 43.92 -6.31 43.87
C PHE A 684 44.49 -6.70 45.24
N LYS A 685 44.04 -7.83 45.80
CA LYS A 685 44.56 -8.41 47.04
C LYS A 685 46.07 -8.67 46.98
N GLU A 686 46.56 -9.12 45.83
CA GLU A 686 47.99 -9.39 45.57
C GLU A 686 48.80 -8.14 45.24
N GLY A 687 48.19 -6.94 45.19
CA GLY A 687 48.91 -5.70 44.89
C GLY A 687 49.35 -5.56 43.44
N LYS A 688 48.76 -6.32 42.51
CA LYS A 688 49.12 -6.34 41.07
C LYS A 688 48.43 -5.20 40.31
N CYS A 689 48.46 -3.97 40.85
CA CYS A 689 47.84 -2.79 40.26
C CYS A 689 48.25 -2.55 38.79
N PRO A 690 49.52 -2.71 38.38
CA PRO A 690 49.95 -2.44 37.01
C PRO A 690 49.42 -3.43 35.97
N THR A 691 48.82 -4.54 36.39
CA THR A 691 48.17 -5.47 35.46
C THR A 691 46.97 -4.80 34.79
N CYS A 692 46.27 -3.94 35.54
CA CYS A 692 45.07 -3.25 35.08
C CYS A 692 45.31 -1.76 34.82
N HIS A 693 46.24 -1.13 35.54
CA HIS A 693 46.53 0.31 35.43
C HIS A 693 47.92 0.57 34.84
N ASN A 694 48.09 1.67 34.11
CA ASN A 694 49.38 2.21 33.73
C ASN A 694 49.73 3.36 34.70
N PRO A 695 50.76 3.22 35.56
CA PRO A 695 51.05 4.20 36.60
C PRO A 695 51.58 5.55 36.06
N HIS A 696 51.79 5.70 34.76
CA HIS A 696 52.31 6.93 34.15
C HIS A 696 51.25 7.63 33.30
N THR A 697 50.78 6.99 32.24
CA THR A 697 49.78 7.59 31.34
C THR A 697 48.86 6.52 30.79
N SER A 698 47.63 6.88 30.46
CA SER A 698 46.74 6.00 29.72
C SER A 698 45.77 6.77 28.84
N LYS A 699 45.25 6.08 27.82
CA LYS A 699 44.13 6.51 27.00
C LYS A 699 42.79 6.40 27.73
N ASN A 700 42.73 5.61 28.83
CA ASN A 700 41.50 5.35 29.57
C ASN A 700 41.50 6.04 30.94
N LYS A 701 40.32 6.47 31.36
CA LYS A 701 40.08 7.09 32.68
C LYS A 701 40.60 6.19 33.81
N SER A 702 41.01 6.81 34.92
CA SER A 702 41.63 6.12 36.06
C SER A 702 42.89 5.33 35.67
N LEU A 703 43.57 5.76 34.60
CA LEU A 703 44.81 5.16 34.11
C LEU A 703 44.70 3.67 33.72
N MET A 704 43.52 3.18 33.34
CA MET A 704 43.35 1.76 32.97
C MET A 704 44.10 1.42 31.68
N LYS A 705 44.79 0.28 31.59
CA LYS A 705 45.53 -0.13 30.39
C LYS A 705 44.63 -0.39 29.18
N ASP A 706 43.37 -0.73 29.42
CA ASP A 706 42.38 -1.03 28.39
C ASP A 706 40.99 -0.53 28.84
N THR A 707 40.03 -0.62 27.93
CA THR A 707 38.61 -0.32 28.15
C THR A 707 37.98 -1.33 29.11
N GLY A 708 36.96 -0.91 29.87
CA GLY A 708 36.43 -1.65 31.02
C GLY A 708 36.23 -3.16 30.80
N SER A 709 35.54 -3.57 29.74
CA SER A 709 35.30 -4.99 29.47
C SER A 709 36.54 -5.74 28.97
N GLN A 710 37.32 -5.14 28.06
CA GLN A 710 38.53 -5.77 27.53
C GLN A 710 39.61 -5.95 28.60
N LEU A 711 39.71 -4.99 29.51
CA LEU A 711 40.59 -5.07 30.67
C LEU A 711 40.29 -6.33 31.51
N CYS A 712 39.01 -6.61 31.74
CA CYS A 712 38.59 -7.82 32.45
C CYS A 712 38.86 -9.09 31.63
N PHE A 713 38.55 -9.08 30.32
CA PHE A 713 38.70 -10.26 29.47
C PHE A 713 40.15 -10.64 29.18
N ASN A 714 41.11 -9.76 29.43
CA ASN A 714 42.53 -10.13 29.39
C ASN A 714 42.86 -11.29 30.35
N CYS A 715 42.14 -11.39 31.47
CA CYS A 715 42.23 -12.52 32.41
C CYS A 715 40.99 -13.44 32.33
N HIS A 716 39.78 -12.90 32.14
CA HIS A 716 38.53 -13.65 32.10
C HIS A 716 38.11 -14.08 30.67
N LYS A 717 39.07 -14.59 29.89
CA LYS A 717 38.87 -14.93 28.46
C LYS A 717 37.72 -15.90 28.21
N ASP A 718 37.46 -16.81 29.14
CA ASP A 718 36.40 -17.81 29.01
C ASP A 718 35.01 -17.16 29.00
N LYS A 719 34.84 -16.05 29.74
CA LYS A 719 33.60 -15.28 29.80
C LYS A 719 33.31 -14.49 28.52
N LEU A 720 34.35 -14.09 27.78
CA LEU A 720 34.17 -13.39 26.50
C LEU A 720 33.39 -14.24 25.49
N LYS A 721 33.68 -15.56 25.42
CA LYS A 721 32.97 -16.48 24.52
C LYS A 721 31.54 -16.76 25.00
N GLU A 722 31.33 -16.84 26.30
CA GLU A 722 30.01 -17.05 26.93
C GLU A 722 29.08 -15.87 26.68
N PHE A 723 29.58 -14.64 26.84
CA PHE A 723 28.79 -13.41 26.69
C PHE A 723 28.52 -12.98 25.25
N SER A 724 29.17 -13.65 24.28
CA SER A 724 28.98 -13.42 22.85
C SER A 724 27.88 -14.29 22.22
N LYS A 725 27.19 -15.13 23.01
CA LYS A 725 26.14 -16.05 22.56
C LYS A 725 24.80 -15.74 23.25
N GLY A 726 23.70 -16.09 22.60
CA GLY A 726 22.35 -15.96 23.16
C GLY A 726 21.83 -14.52 23.33
N TYR A 727 20.79 -14.38 24.15
CA TYR A 727 20.18 -13.11 24.56
C TYR A 727 20.96 -12.52 25.74
N ALA A 728 22.00 -11.75 25.42
CA ALA A 728 22.76 -11.00 26.42
C ALA A 728 21.99 -9.81 26.97
N HIS A 729 21.99 -9.68 28.29
CA HIS A 729 21.48 -8.54 29.02
C HIS A 729 22.29 -7.28 28.64
N THR A 730 21.59 -6.18 28.37
CA THR A 730 22.15 -4.97 27.75
C THR A 730 23.45 -4.46 28.41
N PRO A 731 23.57 -4.36 29.74
CA PRO A 731 24.82 -3.93 30.39
C PRO A 731 26.03 -4.83 30.06
N VAL A 732 25.82 -6.14 29.90
CA VAL A 732 26.87 -7.09 29.52
C VAL A 732 27.25 -6.90 28.05
N LYS A 733 26.25 -6.78 27.17
CA LYS A 733 26.45 -6.52 25.75
C LYS A 733 27.26 -5.24 25.49
N GLU A 734 27.04 -4.22 26.31
CA GLU A 734 27.74 -2.94 26.24
C GLU A 734 29.08 -2.92 27.00
N GLY A 735 29.45 -4.01 27.68
CA GLY A 735 30.70 -4.11 28.43
C GLY A 735 30.73 -3.26 29.72
N LYS A 736 29.57 -2.89 30.27
CA LYS A 736 29.42 -2.06 31.46
C LYS A 736 29.37 -2.90 32.74
N CYS A 737 30.36 -3.78 32.92
CA CYS A 737 30.40 -4.73 34.03
C CYS A 737 30.36 -4.06 35.40
N ILE A 738 31.03 -2.90 35.53
CA ILE A 738 31.15 -2.17 36.80
C ILE A 738 29.87 -1.43 37.25
N GLY A 739 28.79 -1.48 36.46
CA GLY A 739 27.48 -1.00 36.92
C GLY A 739 26.86 -1.93 37.97
N CYS A 740 27.18 -3.22 37.88
CA CYS A 740 26.67 -4.24 38.80
C CYS A 740 27.79 -4.86 39.65
N HIS A 741 29.05 -4.76 39.22
CA HIS A 741 30.21 -5.31 39.93
C HIS A 741 31.17 -4.23 40.44
N GLN A 742 31.84 -4.49 41.56
CA GLN A 742 32.90 -3.67 42.11
C GLN A 742 34.26 -4.33 41.90
N ALA A 743 35.03 -3.80 40.94
CA ALA A 743 36.23 -4.46 40.40
C ALA A 743 37.40 -4.69 41.38
N HIS A 744 37.41 -3.99 42.53
CA HIS A 744 38.45 -4.14 43.56
C HIS A 744 37.98 -4.98 44.75
N GLY A 745 36.74 -4.80 45.21
CA GLY A 745 36.18 -5.51 46.35
C GLY A 745 34.77 -5.04 46.72
N SER A 746 33.94 -5.94 47.26
CA SER A 746 32.59 -5.65 47.75
C SER A 746 32.30 -6.39 49.06
N GLY A 747 31.31 -5.91 49.82
CA GLY A 747 30.71 -6.66 50.92
C GLY A 747 29.83 -7.82 50.45
N ASP A 748 29.41 -7.81 49.18
CA ASP A 748 28.54 -8.84 48.61
C ASP A 748 29.31 -9.89 47.79
N LYS A 749 28.82 -11.14 47.83
CA LYS A 749 29.37 -12.25 47.03
C LYS A 749 29.40 -11.90 45.55
N ALA A 750 30.37 -12.47 44.82
CA ALA A 750 30.61 -12.20 43.40
C ALA A 750 30.87 -10.72 43.07
N LEU A 751 31.37 -9.95 44.05
CA LEU A 751 31.74 -8.54 43.90
C LEU A 751 30.56 -7.65 43.48
N LEU A 752 29.33 -7.95 43.90
CA LEU A 752 28.17 -7.17 43.47
C LEU A 752 28.10 -5.80 44.17
N THR A 753 27.54 -4.79 43.52
CA THR A 753 27.32 -3.46 44.13
C THR A 753 26.09 -3.42 45.03
N ASN A 754 25.20 -4.42 44.92
CA ASN A 754 23.99 -4.60 45.74
C ASN A 754 23.50 -6.07 45.62
N THR A 755 22.50 -6.47 46.42
CA THR A 755 22.00 -7.86 46.45
C THR A 755 20.56 -8.03 45.98
N GLY A 756 20.27 -9.22 45.45
CA GLY A 756 18.93 -9.67 45.10
C GLY A 756 18.18 -8.72 44.17
N ALA A 757 16.88 -8.55 44.40
CA ALA A 757 16.02 -7.68 43.61
C ALA A 757 16.43 -6.20 43.66
N LYS A 758 17.04 -5.75 44.76
CA LYS A 758 17.47 -4.35 44.94
C LYS A 758 18.54 -3.95 43.92
N LEU A 759 19.43 -4.88 43.55
CA LEU A 759 20.39 -4.66 42.46
C LEU A 759 19.68 -4.40 41.13
N CYS A 760 18.66 -5.21 40.80
CA CYS A 760 17.91 -5.09 39.55
C CYS A 760 17.11 -3.77 39.48
N TYR A 761 16.49 -3.35 40.58
CA TYR A 761 15.67 -2.13 40.62
C TYR A 761 16.48 -0.83 40.54
N THR A 762 17.82 -0.89 40.65
CA THR A 762 18.65 0.29 40.33
C THR A 762 18.43 0.77 38.90
N CYS A 763 18.10 -0.15 37.98
CA CYS A 763 17.80 0.14 36.57
C CYS A 763 16.34 -0.16 36.17
N HIS A 764 15.71 -1.19 36.74
CA HIS A 764 14.34 -1.64 36.37
C HIS A 764 13.23 -1.02 37.25
N LYS A 765 13.28 0.29 37.50
CA LYS A 765 12.31 1.00 38.38
C LYS A 765 10.86 0.92 37.87
N ASP A 766 10.64 0.99 36.56
CA ASP A 766 9.28 0.89 35.99
C ASP A 766 8.65 -0.48 36.23
N PHE A 767 9.48 -1.52 36.32
CA PHE A 767 9.02 -2.87 36.62
C PHE A 767 8.61 -3.01 38.08
N GLU A 768 9.30 -2.33 39.00
CA GLU A 768 8.95 -2.29 40.42
C GLU A 768 7.51 -1.80 40.63
N ASN A 769 7.08 -0.78 39.88
CA ASN A 769 5.71 -0.28 39.92
C ASN A 769 4.67 -1.31 39.40
N ARG A 770 5.04 -2.10 38.40
CA ARG A 770 4.16 -3.15 37.83
C ARG A 770 3.90 -4.30 38.78
N LEU A 771 4.80 -4.52 39.75
CA LEU A 771 4.67 -5.56 40.77
C LEU A 771 3.71 -5.17 41.91
N ASN A 772 3.22 -3.93 41.95
CA ASN A 772 2.29 -3.45 42.97
C ASN A 772 0.83 -3.86 42.67
N LYS A 773 0.61 -5.10 42.22
CA LYS A 773 -0.74 -5.66 41.98
C LYS A 773 -1.17 -6.57 43.15
N PRO A 774 -2.48 -6.75 43.39
CA PRO A 774 -3.00 -7.49 44.53
C PRO A 774 -2.51 -8.95 44.62
N VAL A 775 -2.25 -9.60 43.49
CA VAL A 775 -1.80 -11.00 43.43
C VAL A 775 -0.38 -11.03 42.87
N LEU A 776 0.60 -11.31 43.73
CA LEU A 776 2.00 -11.52 43.34
C LEU A 776 2.33 -13.00 43.25
N HIS A 777 3.15 -13.37 42.27
CA HIS A 777 3.73 -14.70 42.21
C HIS A 777 4.77 -14.88 43.32
N ASN A 778 4.77 -16.03 43.99
CA ASN A 778 5.56 -16.26 45.22
C ASN A 778 7.08 -16.01 45.08
N PRO A 779 7.77 -16.47 44.02
CA PRO A 779 9.19 -16.15 43.82
C PRO A 779 9.45 -14.65 43.69
N VAL A 780 8.54 -13.92 43.04
CA VAL A 780 8.65 -12.47 42.86
C VAL A 780 8.42 -11.75 44.19
N LYS A 781 7.42 -12.17 44.97
CA LYS A 781 7.16 -11.66 46.32
C LYS A 781 8.37 -11.81 47.26
N LYS A 782 9.19 -12.86 47.07
CA LYS A 782 10.42 -13.11 47.83
C LYS A 782 11.67 -12.42 47.26
N GLY A 783 11.57 -11.76 46.09
CA GLY A 783 12.71 -11.14 45.42
C GLY A 783 13.67 -12.14 44.75
N GLU A 784 13.22 -13.36 44.50
CA GLU A 784 14.01 -14.46 43.92
C GLU A 784 14.00 -14.42 42.39
N CYS A 785 14.27 -13.26 41.80
CA CYS A 785 14.19 -13.04 40.34
C CYS A 785 15.10 -14.01 39.56
N LEU A 786 16.24 -14.37 40.15
CA LEU A 786 17.25 -15.24 39.55
C LEU A 786 16.84 -16.72 39.52
N THR A 787 15.72 -17.11 40.14
CA THR A 787 15.14 -18.44 39.97
C THR A 787 14.69 -18.65 38.52
N CYS A 788 14.13 -17.59 37.93
CA CYS A 788 13.59 -17.62 36.57
C CYS A 788 14.52 -16.94 35.56
N HIS A 789 15.19 -15.85 35.94
CA HIS A 789 15.99 -15.03 35.03
C HIS A 789 17.49 -15.28 35.14
N SER A 790 18.18 -15.11 34.00
CA SER A 790 19.62 -14.98 33.91
C SER A 790 20.00 -13.50 33.81
N PRO A 791 20.86 -12.98 34.70
CA PRO A 791 21.21 -11.56 34.74
C PRO A 791 22.25 -11.16 33.68
N HIS A 792 22.86 -12.14 32.99
CA HIS A 792 23.93 -11.93 32.01
C HIS A 792 23.54 -12.38 30.61
N VAL A 793 23.40 -13.68 30.40
CA VAL A 793 23.06 -14.28 29.10
C VAL A 793 22.07 -15.40 29.33
N SER A 794 21.08 -15.51 28.45
CA SER A 794 20.27 -16.70 28.32
C SER A 794 20.15 -17.10 26.85
N ASP A 795 20.02 -18.39 26.57
CA ASP A 795 19.64 -18.88 25.25
C ASP A 795 18.14 -18.66 24.93
N ASN A 796 17.34 -18.27 25.94
CA ASN A 796 15.89 -18.12 25.82
C ASN A 796 15.45 -16.64 25.79
N PRO A 797 14.42 -16.30 24.99
CA PRO A 797 13.84 -14.96 24.94
C PRO A 797 13.37 -14.45 26.32
N GLY A 798 13.51 -13.15 26.57
CA GLY A 798 13.15 -12.55 27.87
C GLY A 798 14.15 -12.85 29.01
N GLY A 799 15.30 -13.44 28.69
CA GLY A 799 16.37 -13.68 29.66
C GLY A 799 16.03 -14.77 30.68
N ILE A 800 15.15 -15.71 30.35
CA ILE A 800 14.72 -16.78 31.26
C ILE A 800 15.67 -17.98 31.21
N ARG A 801 15.87 -18.71 32.32
CA ARG A 801 16.90 -19.77 32.42
C ARG A 801 16.60 -21.05 31.66
N LYS A 802 15.34 -21.28 31.30
CA LYS A 802 14.83 -22.47 30.61
C LYS A 802 13.71 -22.06 29.64
N PRO A 803 13.35 -22.89 28.65
CA PRO A 803 12.13 -22.67 27.88
C PRO A 803 10.92 -22.45 28.79
N GLU A 804 10.05 -21.50 28.43
CA GLU A 804 8.96 -20.98 29.28
C GLU A 804 8.16 -22.08 30.01
N THR A 805 7.60 -23.04 29.27
CA THR A 805 6.78 -24.11 29.82
C THR A 805 7.59 -25.02 30.75
N GLU A 806 8.83 -25.37 30.38
CA GLU A 806 9.71 -26.18 31.23
C GLU A 806 10.06 -25.45 32.53
N LEU A 807 10.28 -24.13 32.45
CA LEU A 807 10.58 -23.30 33.61
C LEU A 807 9.41 -23.30 34.59
N CYS A 808 8.19 -23.06 34.11
CA CYS A 808 6.99 -23.08 34.95
C CYS A 808 6.78 -24.47 35.58
N LEU A 809 6.89 -25.53 34.78
CA LEU A 809 6.68 -26.91 35.26
C LEU A 809 7.80 -27.42 36.19
N SER A 810 8.94 -26.76 36.24
CA SER A 810 9.98 -27.07 37.25
C SER A 810 9.52 -26.79 38.68
N CYS A 811 8.48 -25.98 38.86
CA CYS A 811 7.88 -25.63 40.15
C CYS A 811 6.39 -25.99 40.24
N HIS A 812 5.68 -26.03 39.11
CA HIS A 812 4.25 -26.35 39.06
C HIS A 812 4.01 -27.77 38.56
N ASP A 813 3.52 -28.63 39.46
CA ASP A 813 3.15 -30.00 39.11
C ASP A 813 1.81 -30.05 38.35
N SER A 814 1.90 -30.25 37.03
CA SER A 814 0.74 -30.37 36.13
C SER A 814 -0.06 -31.67 36.35
N SER A 815 0.55 -32.68 37.00
CA SER A 815 -0.13 -33.94 37.29
C SER A 815 -1.05 -33.85 38.50
N SER A 816 -0.84 -32.84 39.36
CA SER A 816 -1.57 -32.65 40.62
C SER A 816 -3.08 -32.41 40.41
N GLY A 817 -3.89 -32.98 41.30
CA GLY A 817 -5.36 -32.81 41.30
C GLY A 817 -5.81 -31.34 41.38
N PRO A 818 -5.21 -30.50 42.23
CA PRO A 818 -5.49 -29.06 42.27
C PRO A 818 -5.17 -28.34 40.96
N PHE A 819 -4.05 -28.67 40.30
CA PHE A 819 -3.69 -28.06 39.02
C PHE A 819 -4.71 -28.43 37.93
N LYS A 820 -5.05 -29.72 37.82
CA LYS A 820 -6.07 -30.19 36.86
C LYS A 820 -7.43 -29.53 37.11
N SER A 821 -7.86 -29.45 38.37
CA SER A 821 -9.13 -28.80 38.75
C SER A 821 -9.14 -27.29 38.49
N ALA A 822 -7.99 -26.62 38.64
CA ALA A 822 -7.85 -25.21 38.32
C ALA A 822 -8.03 -24.94 36.82
N HIS A 823 -7.54 -25.83 35.96
CA HIS A 823 -7.60 -25.74 34.50
C HIS A 823 -8.77 -26.52 33.87
N ALA A 824 -9.83 -26.76 34.65
CA ALA A 824 -11.04 -27.47 34.20
C ALA A 824 -10.76 -28.84 33.55
N THR A 825 -9.69 -29.52 34.00
CA THR A 825 -9.17 -30.81 33.51
C THR A 825 -8.62 -30.84 32.08
N TYR A 826 -8.49 -29.68 31.43
CA TYR A 826 -7.88 -29.60 30.09
C TYR A 826 -6.34 -29.77 30.17
N PRO A 827 -5.72 -30.42 29.17
CA PRO A 827 -4.28 -30.70 29.16
C PRO A 827 -3.45 -29.48 28.73
N VAL A 828 -3.35 -28.48 29.61
CA VAL A 828 -2.66 -27.20 29.35
C VAL A 828 -1.14 -27.26 29.54
N GLU A 829 -0.58 -28.39 29.97
CA GLU A 829 0.86 -28.55 30.24
C GLU A 829 1.75 -28.40 28.99
N LYS A 830 1.17 -28.45 27.79
CA LYS A 830 1.86 -28.19 26.52
C LYS A 830 1.60 -26.79 25.97
N ALA A 831 0.75 -26.00 26.62
CA ALA A 831 0.47 -24.63 26.22
C ALA A 831 1.56 -23.67 26.73
N LYS A 832 1.61 -22.47 26.15
CA LYS A 832 2.40 -21.37 26.68
C LYS A 832 1.64 -20.76 27.86
N CYS A 833 2.18 -20.88 29.07
CA CYS A 833 1.50 -20.41 30.27
C CYS A 833 1.29 -18.89 30.24
N VAL A 834 2.25 -18.14 29.67
CA VAL A 834 2.23 -16.67 29.70
C VAL A 834 1.23 -16.05 28.74
N THR A 835 0.57 -16.83 27.87
CA THR A 835 -0.51 -16.29 27.02
C THR A 835 -1.73 -15.95 27.85
N CYS A 836 -1.99 -16.75 28.89
CA CYS A 836 -3.13 -16.57 29.78
C CYS A 836 -2.74 -15.96 31.12
N HIS A 837 -1.52 -16.22 31.59
CA HIS A 837 -1.05 -15.79 32.90
C HIS A 837 0.03 -14.70 32.82
N ASP A 838 0.00 -13.76 33.76
CA ASP A 838 1.16 -12.91 34.09
C ASP A 838 1.99 -13.62 35.17
N PRO A 839 3.21 -14.09 34.86
CA PRO A 839 4.02 -14.88 35.79
C PRO A 839 4.60 -14.06 36.96
N HIS A 840 4.39 -12.74 36.99
CA HIS A 840 4.91 -11.85 38.02
C HIS A 840 3.82 -11.38 38.97
N SER A 841 2.77 -10.77 38.41
CA SER A 841 1.70 -10.19 39.22
C SER A 841 0.43 -9.91 38.42
N SER A 842 -0.74 -10.00 39.06
CA SER A 842 -2.04 -9.83 38.42
C SER A 842 -3.05 -9.18 39.36
N ASP A 843 -4.08 -8.60 38.75
CA ASP A 843 -5.30 -8.11 39.40
C ASP A 843 -6.29 -9.25 39.72
N SER A 844 -6.13 -10.39 39.04
CA SER A 844 -7.01 -11.56 39.12
C SER A 844 -6.37 -12.73 39.88
N LYS A 845 -7.18 -13.45 40.65
CA LYS A 845 -6.75 -14.72 41.28
C LYS A 845 -6.28 -15.69 40.21
N GLY A 846 -5.23 -16.46 40.52
CA GLY A 846 -4.63 -17.40 39.57
C GLY A 846 -3.72 -16.73 38.53
N LEU A 847 -3.33 -15.46 38.73
CA LEU A 847 -2.38 -14.75 37.88
C LEU A 847 -2.84 -14.56 36.42
N PHE A 848 -4.14 -14.52 36.13
CA PHE A 848 -4.60 -14.25 34.75
C PHE A 848 -4.16 -12.87 34.26
N ARG A 849 -4.02 -12.68 32.94
CA ARG A 849 -3.83 -11.35 32.36
C ARG A 849 -5.03 -10.43 32.64
N SER A 850 -4.83 -9.11 32.50
CA SER A 850 -5.77 -8.10 33.03
C SER A 850 -7.20 -8.16 32.47
N HIS A 851 -7.39 -8.69 31.26
CA HIS A 851 -8.70 -8.90 30.64
C HIS A 851 -8.88 -10.40 30.35
N LEU A 852 -9.86 -11.02 31.00
CA LEU A 852 -10.18 -12.43 30.85
C LEU A 852 -11.49 -12.59 30.08
N HIS A 853 -11.53 -13.49 29.10
CA HIS A 853 -12.77 -13.81 28.40
C HIS A 853 -13.70 -14.60 29.34
N ALA A 854 -14.97 -14.19 29.43
CA ALA A 854 -15.91 -14.73 30.40
C ALA A 854 -16.03 -16.28 30.40
N PRO A 855 -16.10 -16.97 29.24
CA PRO A 855 -16.14 -18.44 29.22
C PRO A 855 -14.92 -19.09 29.91
N VAL A 856 -13.74 -18.47 29.85
CA VAL A 856 -12.53 -18.96 30.52
C VAL A 856 -12.61 -18.73 32.03
N GLY A 857 -13.04 -17.53 32.46
CA GLY A 857 -13.25 -17.21 33.87
C GLY A 857 -14.30 -18.09 34.54
N GLU A 858 -15.33 -18.49 33.79
CA GLU A 858 -16.40 -19.37 34.24
C GLU A 858 -16.08 -20.88 34.10
N LYS A 859 -14.89 -21.23 33.59
CA LYS A 859 -14.46 -22.61 33.30
C LYS A 859 -15.35 -23.37 32.31
N LYS A 860 -16.04 -22.65 31.41
CA LYS A 860 -16.94 -23.19 30.38
C LYS A 860 -16.22 -23.43 29.06
N CYS A 861 -15.07 -24.09 29.11
CA CYS A 861 -14.22 -24.32 27.94
C CYS A 861 -14.93 -25.19 26.87
N ASN A 862 -15.83 -26.08 27.29
CA ASN A 862 -16.58 -27.00 26.43
C ASN A 862 -17.60 -26.30 25.51
N LEU A 863 -17.89 -25.01 25.73
CA LEU A 863 -18.69 -24.22 24.79
C LEU A 863 -17.96 -23.97 23.48
N CYS A 864 -16.63 -23.95 23.52
CA CYS A 864 -15.79 -23.59 22.38
C CYS A 864 -14.87 -24.73 21.95
N HIS A 865 -14.36 -25.50 22.90
CA HIS A 865 -13.47 -26.62 22.65
C HIS A 865 -14.18 -27.96 22.87
N ALA A 866 -13.71 -29.00 22.17
CA ALA A 866 -14.11 -30.37 22.44
C ALA A 866 -13.79 -30.76 23.91
N PRO A 867 -14.52 -31.72 24.49
CA PRO A 867 -14.34 -32.10 25.90
C PRO A 867 -12.90 -32.49 26.24
N ALA A 868 -12.48 -32.18 27.48
CA ALA A 868 -11.12 -32.40 27.98
C ALA A 868 -10.64 -33.87 27.87
N GLN A 869 -11.57 -34.83 27.96
CA GLN A 869 -11.30 -36.28 27.90
C GLN A 869 -11.39 -36.86 26.47
N GLY A 870 -11.65 -36.01 25.46
CA GLY A 870 -11.77 -36.44 24.06
C GLY A 870 -10.43 -36.67 23.35
N VAL A 871 -10.47 -37.21 22.12
CA VAL A 871 -9.27 -37.46 21.29
C VAL A 871 -8.52 -36.18 20.94
N LYS A 872 -9.22 -35.03 20.84
CA LYS A 872 -8.62 -33.72 20.57
C LYS A 872 -9.20 -32.62 21.49
N PRO A 873 -8.74 -32.54 22.75
CA PRO A 873 -9.32 -31.68 23.81
C PRO A 873 -9.35 -30.17 23.54
N PHE A 874 -8.70 -29.64 22.50
CA PHE A 874 -8.72 -28.20 22.17
C PHE A 874 -9.26 -27.89 20.78
N SER A 875 -9.73 -28.90 20.04
CA SER A 875 -10.36 -28.62 18.74
C SER A 875 -11.62 -27.80 18.93
N LEU A 876 -11.84 -26.81 18.08
CA LEU A 876 -13.06 -26.03 18.13
C LEU A 876 -14.26 -26.92 17.79
N VAL A 877 -15.37 -26.72 18.50
CA VAL A 877 -16.62 -27.47 18.26
C VAL A 877 -17.33 -27.04 16.96
N LYS A 878 -16.95 -25.88 16.42
CA LYS A 878 -17.46 -25.27 15.19
C LYS A 878 -16.34 -24.47 14.50
N PRO A 879 -16.48 -24.13 13.21
CA PRO A 879 -15.64 -23.11 12.56
C PRO A 879 -15.60 -21.81 13.36
N GLU A 880 -14.47 -21.10 13.31
CA GLU A 880 -14.16 -19.97 14.20
C GLU A 880 -15.22 -18.85 14.18
N ASP A 881 -15.63 -18.43 12.99
CA ASP A 881 -16.64 -17.40 12.78
C ASP A 881 -18.02 -17.83 13.29
N GLU A 882 -18.48 -19.02 12.91
CA GLU A 882 -19.76 -19.58 13.38
C GLU A 882 -19.78 -19.74 14.90
N LEU A 883 -18.65 -20.18 15.48
CA LEU A 883 -18.49 -20.32 16.91
C LEU A 883 -18.60 -18.97 17.62
N CYS A 884 -17.82 -17.98 17.19
CA CYS A 884 -17.85 -16.65 17.79
C CYS A 884 -19.23 -15.99 17.64
N TYR A 885 -19.87 -16.13 16.48
CA TYR A 885 -21.21 -15.55 16.23
C TYR A 885 -22.32 -16.22 17.03
N SER A 886 -22.14 -17.45 17.50
CA SER A 886 -23.13 -18.10 18.38
C SER A 886 -23.35 -17.36 19.70
N CYS A 887 -22.36 -16.59 20.15
CA CYS A 887 -22.47 -15.73 21.34
C CYS A 887 -22.42 -14.23 21.02
N HIS A 888 -21.73 -13.83 19.95
CA HIS A 888 -21.61 -12.43 19.49
C HIS A 888 -22.51 -12.12 18.29
N GLY A 889 -23.67 -12.77 18.23
CA GLY A 889 -24.64 -12.65 17.12
C GLY A 889 -25.12 -11.22 16.88
N ASP A 890 -25.15 -10.40 17.94
CA ASP A 890 -25.48 -8.98 17.89
C ASP A 890 -24.50 -8.16 17.03
N LYS A 891 -23.29 -8.66 16.80
CA LYS A 891 -22.26 -8.00 15.99
C LYS A 891 -22.25 -8.44 14.52
N VAL A 892 -22.94 -9.52 14.17
CA VAL A 892 -22.90 -10.10 12.81
C VAL A 892 -23.30 -9.09 11.74
N GLN A 893 -24.33 -8.27 11.99
CA GLN A 893 -24.75 -7.24 11.04
C GLN A 893 -23.68 -6.15 10.85
N ALA A 894 -22.91 -5.84 11.90
CA ALA A 894 -21.82 -4.88 11.84
C ALA A 894 -20.59 -5.41 11.09
N PHE A 895 -20.57 -6.68 10.68
CA PHE A 895 -19.51 -7.31 9.88
C PHE A 895 -19.90 -7.56 8.41
N LYS A 896 -21.14 -7.23 8.03
CA LYS A 896 -21.70 -7.44 6.67
C LYS A 896 -21.91 -6.14 5.90
N LYS A 897 -21.09 -5.13 6.15
CA LYS A 897 -21.15 -3.85 5.44
C LYS A 897 -20.47 -3.91 4.06
N GLY A 898 -20.61 -2.86 3.26
CA GLY A 898 -20.11 -2.82 1.88
C GLY A 898 -18.62 -3.12 1.70
N HIS A 899 -17.79 -2.78 2.70
CA HIS A 899 -16.36 -3.05 2.74
C HIS A 899 -16.00 -3.78 4.03
N VAL A 900 -15.61 -5.05 3.92
CA VAL A 900 -15.23 -5.90 5.05
C VAL A 900 -13.71 -6.06 5.08
N HIS A 901 -13.12 -5.88 6.26
CA HIS A 901 -11.69 -6.07 6.45
C HIS A 901 -11.31 -7.54 6.23
N ALA A 902 -10.25 -7.81 5.47
CA ALA A 902 -9.92 -9.15 4.98
C ALA A 902 -9.88 -10.24 6.06
N PRO A 903 -9.28 -10.03 7.26
CA PRO A 903 -9.32 -11.03 8.33
C PRO A 903 -10.74 -11.37 8.82
N VAL A 904 -11.64 -10.39 8.80
CA VAL A 904 -13.06 -10.59 9.16
C VAL A 904 -13.80 -11.30 8.02
N ALA A 905 -13.55 -10.92 6.77
CA ALA A 905 -14.15 -11.56 5.61
C ALA A 905 -13.78 -13.05 5.48
N SER A 906 -12.58 -13.42 5.94
CA SER A 906 -12.13 -14.82 6.01
C SER A 906 -12.54 -15.56 7.29
N GLY A 907 -13.29 -14.94 8.20
CA GLY A 907 -13.73 -15.54 9.47
C GLY A 907 -12.64 -15.66 10.55
N GLY A 908 -11.48 -15.02 10.38
CA GLY A 908 -10.31 -15.14 11.26
C GLY A 908 -10.26 -14.07 12.37
N CYS A 909 -11.14 -14.18 13.36
CA CYS A 909 -11.27 -13.25 14.50
C CYS A 909 -10.02 -13.25 15.40
N THR A 910 -9.41 -14.41 15.57
CA THR A 910 -8.24 -14.66 16.43
C THR A 910 -6.94 -14.11 15.88
N THR A 911 -6.95 -13.62 14.63
CA THR A 911 -5.81 -12.89 14.04
C THR A 911 -5.45 -11.63 14.82
N CYS A 912 -6.46 -10.99 15.42
CA CYS A 912 -6.29 -9.75 16.17
C CYS A 912 -6.70 -9.88 17.64
N HIS A 913 -7.61 -10.81 17.94
CA HIS A 913 -8.11 -11.03 19.29
C HIS A 913 -7.48 -12.27 19.92
N ALA A 914 -7.03 -12.16 21.16
CA ALA A 914 -6.66 -13.27 22.03
C ALA A 914 -7.94 -13.79 22.74
N PRO A 915 -8.59 -14.86 22.25
CA PRO A 915 -9.95 -15.25 22.67
C PRO A 915 -10.04 -15.77 24.10
N HIS A 916 -8.93 -15.88 24.83
CA HIS A 916 -8.91 -16.39 26.20
C HIS A 916 -8.58 -15.30 27.22
N ALA A 917 -7.44 -14.65 27.10
CA ALA A 917 -7.03 -13.56 27.97
C ALA A 917 -6.04 -12.62 27.28
N SER A 918 -6.01 -11.36 27.71
CA SER A 918 -5.06 -10.36 27.23
C SER A 918 -4.81 -9.27 28.27
N ASP A 919 -3.67 -8.57 28.15
CA ASP A 919 -3.45 -7.34 28.90
C ASP A 919 -4.19 -6.14 28.28
N TYR A 920 -4.68 -6.29 27.05
CA TYR A 920 -5.28 -5.23 26.27
C TYR A 920 -6.81 -5.31 26.25
N LYS A 921 -7.44 -4.13 26.26
CA LYS A 921 -8.91 -3.98 26.19
C LYS A 921 -9.46 -4.67 24.94
N PHE A 922 -10.68 -5.22 25.04
CA PHE A 922 -11.33 -5.99 23.98
C PHE A 922 -10.56 -7.27 23.56
N LEU A 923 -9.70 -7.77 24.46
CA LEU A 923 -8.94 -8.99 24.24
C LEU A 923 -8.07 -8.93 22.98
N LEU A 924 -7.44 -7.80 22.67
CA LEU A 924 -6.52 -7.71 21.54
C LEU A 924 -5.21 -8.43 21.84
N GLU A 925 -4.50 -8.94 20.84
CA GLU A 925 -3.16 -9.55 21.06
C GLU A 925 -2.07 -8.51 21.37
N ASP A 926 -2.31 -7.23 21.04
CA ASP A 926 -1.38 -6.11 21.25
C ASP A 926 -2.14 -4.81 21.52
N THR A 927 -1.41 -3.74 21.81
CA THR A 927 -1.94 -2.37 21.79
C THR A 927 -2.57 -2.06 20.43
N GLY A 928 -3.73 -1.39 20.42
CA GLY A 928 -4.58 -1.25 19.23
C GLY A 928 -3.83 -0.82 17.95
N GLY A 929 -3.02 0.24 18.02
CA GLY A 929 -2.23 0.70 16.87
C GLY A 929 -1.12 -0.27 16.43
N MET A 930 -0.43 -0.90 17.39
CA MET A 930 0.63 -1.86 17.07
C MET A 930 0.08 -3.17 16.51
N GLN A 931 -1.10 -3.59 16.95
CA GLN A 931 -1.78 -4.77 16.41
C GLN A 931 -2.02 -4.62 14.91
N CYS A 932 -2.47 -3.44 14.46
CA CYS A 932 -2.63 -3.15 13.02
C CYS A 932 -1.28 -3.17 12.28
N CYS A 933 -0.24 -2.59 12.88
CA CYS A 933 1.08 -2.46 12.24
C CYS A 933 1.85 -3.79 12.08
N LYS A 934 1.43 -4.87 12.75
CA LYS A 934 1.98 -6.22 12.52
C LYS A 934 1.74 -6.71 11.08
N CYS A 935 0.58 -6.37 10.52
CA CYS A 935 0.20 -6.75 9.15
C CYS A 935 0.33 -5.58 8.17
N HIS A 936 0.06 -4.34 8.60
CA HIS A 936 0.14 -3.15 7.74
C HIS A 936 1.53 -2.50 7.79
N THR A 937 2.54 -3.19 7.26
CA THR A 937 3.95 -2.74 7.29
C THR A 937 4.19 -1.41 6.58
N GLU A 938 3.47 -1.12 5.50
CA GLU A 938 3.55 0.17 4.80
C GLU A 938 2.93 1.32 5.63
N ALA A 939 1.88 1.04 6.40
CA ALA A 939 1.35 2.01 7.34
C ALA A 939 2.37 2.26 8.45
N LYS A 940 3.00 1.21 8.99
CA LYS A 940 4.06 1.32 10.02
C LYS A 940 5.20 2.26 9.59
N LYS A 941 5.70 2.11 8.35
CA LYS A 941 6.75 3.00 7.81
C LYS A 941 6.34 4.47 7.83
N LYS A 942 5.07 4.77 7.56
CA LYS A 942 4.52 6.13 7.56
C LYS A 942 4.32 6.67 8.98
N VAL A 943 3.91 5.82 9.92
CA VAL A 943 3.79 6.15 11.35
C VAL A 943 5.15 6.53 11.95
N ASP A 944 6.21 5.87 11.49
CA ASP A 944 7.60 6.13 11.92
C ASP A 944 8.24 7.36 11.22
N ALA A 945 7.51 8.06 10.34
CA ALA A 945 8.00 9.24 9.63
C ALA A 945 8.17 10.45 10.56
N LYS A 946 8.98 11.44 10.13
CA LYS A 946 9.30 12.63 10.93
C LYS A 946 8.07 13.42 11.40
N TYR A 947 7.07 13.59 10.53
CA TYR A 947 5.81 14.27 10.86
C TYR A 947 4.66 13.28 10.74
N VAL A 948 4.00 13.02 11.86
CA VAL A 948 2.89 12.08 11.98
C VAL A 948 1.67 12.79 12.57
N HIS A 949 0.47 12.42 12.13
CA HIS A 949 -0.77 12.99 12.64
C HIS A 949 -1.01 12.55 14.09
N THR A 950 -1.44 13.47 14.96
CA THR A 950 -1.46 13.25 16.43
C THR A 950 -2.22 11.99 16.87
N PRO A 951 -3.47 11.72 16.43
CA PRO A 951 -4.15 10.45 16.68
C PRO A 951 -3.35 9.21 16.26
N VAL A 952 -2.65 9.27 15.14
CA VAL A 952 -1.84 8.16 14.62
C VAL A 952 -0.60 7.94 15.47
N ALA A 953 0.08 9.01 15.88
CA ALA A 953 1.22 8.96 16.79
C ALA A 953 0.88 8.33 18.16
N LYS A 954 -0.38 8.47 18.58
CA LYS A 954 -0.92 7.88 19.82
C LYS A 954 -1.45 6.45 19.62
N GLY A 955 -1.44 5.92 18.40
CA GLY A 955 -1.98 4.60 18.08
C GLY A 955 -3.52 4.52 18.08
N GLU A 956 -4.21 5.65 17.96
CA GLU A 956 -5.68 5.76 17.96
C GLU A 956 -6.26 5.51 16.55
N CYS A 957 -5.80 4.46 15.87
CA CYS A 957 -6.17 4.16 14.48
C CYS A 957 -7.70 3.98 14.30
N THR A 958 -8.38 3.47 15.33
CA THR A 958 -9.82 3.21 15.32
C THR A 958 -10.70 4.47 15.44
N SER A 959 -10.09 5.63 15.66
CA SER A 959 -10.80 6.92 15.55
C SER A 959 -11.21 7.24 14.11
N CYS A 960 -10.42 6.75 13.15
CA CYS A 960 -10.61 7.00 11.73
C CYS A 960 -11.00 5.75 10.96
N HIS A 961 -10.45 4.59 11.35
CA HIS A 961 -10.70 3.30 10.69
C HIS A 961 -11.65 2.42 11.49
N ASN A 962 -12.53 1.71 10.79
CA ASN A 962 -13.24 0.57 11.33
C ASN A 962 -12.42 -0.70 11.05
N PRO A 963 -11.86 -1.36 12.07
CA PRO A 963 -11.01 -2.54 11.86
C PRO A 963 -11.79 -3.80 11.44
N HIS A 964 -13.13 -3.72 11.36
CA HIS A 964 -13.99 -4.86 10.99
C HIS A 964 -14.68 -4.66 9.64
N SER A 965 -15.62 -3.71 9.55
CA SER A 965 -16.30 -3.41 8.29
C SER A 965 -16.96 -2.03 8.32
N THR A 966 -17.13 -1.42 7.15
CA THR A 966 -17.80 -0.13 6.97
C THR A 966 -18.39 -0.05 5.56
N ASP A 967 -19.24 0.93 5.31
CA ASP A 967 -19.81 1.18 3.98
C ASP A 967 -18.86 2.03 3.12
N PHE A 968 -17.81 2.60 3.73
CA PHE A 968 -16.86 3.50 3.09
C PHE A 968 -15.55 2.80 2.65
N PRO A 969 -14.96 3.18 1.51
CA PRO A 969 -13.67 2.65 1.06
C PRO A 969 -12.54 2.87 2.07
N ASN A 970 -11.47 2.06 1.99
CA ASN A 970 -10.31 2.10 2.91
C ASN A 970 -10.67 1.91 4.40
N LEU A 971 -11.82 1.30 4.65
CA LEU A 971 -12.33 1.02 5.98
C LEU A 971 -12.48 2.25 6.87
N THR A 972 -12.83 3.42 6.34
CA THR A 972 -13.02 4.62 7.16
C THR A 972 -14.37 4.62 7.88
N MET A 973 -14.43 5.28 9.04
CA MET A 973 -15.66 5.36 9.85
C MET A 973 -16.76 6.20 9.20
N LYS A 974 -16.38 7.13 8.30
CA LYS A 974 -17.24 8.07 7.57
C LYS A 974 -16.66 8.33 6.18
N GLU A 975 -17.40 9.06 5.33
CA GLU A 975 -16.86 9.66 4.10
C GLU A 975 -15.67 10.57 4.44
N SER A 976 -14.67 10.62 3.57
CA SER A 976 -13.36 11.24 3.83
C SER A 976 -13.42 12.70 4.31
N ILE A 977 -14.25 13.55 3.69
CA ILE A 977 -14.36 14.97 4.04
C ILE A 977 -15.12 15.11 5.35
N GLU A 978 -16.22 14.36 5.53
CA GLU A 978 -16.99 14.37 6.79
C GLU A 978 -16.14 13.89 7.97
N LEU A 979 -15.33 12.85 7.77
CA LEU A 979 -14.44 12.29 8.79
C LEU A 979 -13.44 13.34 9.25
N CYS A 980 -12.73 13.98 8.32
CA CYS A 980 -11.76 15.03 8.65
C CYS A 980 -12.43 16.22 9.34
N ASN A 981 -13.59 16.68 8.85
CA ASN A 981 -14.31 17.82 9.42
C ASN A 981 -14.84 17.56 10.83
N SER A 982 -15.06 16.30 11.22
CA SER A 982 -15.49 15.97 12.59
C SER A 982 -14.47 16.36 13.66
N CYS A 983 -13.18 16.42 13.31
CA CYS A 983 -12.09 16.86 14.18
C CYS A 983 -11.49 18.22 13.76
N HIS A 984 -11.65 18.60 12.49
CA HIS A 984 -11.12 19.84 11.91
C HIS A 984 -12.25 20.76 11.37
N PRO A 985 -13.17 21.22 12.23
CA PRO A 985 -14.39 21.93 11.79
C PRO A 985 -14.09 23.25 11.09
N THR A 986 -12.94 23.87 11.36
CA THR A 986 -12.51 25.12 10.73
C THR A 986 -11.77 24.89 9.42
N GLN A 987 -11.08 23.76 9.22
CA GLN A 987 -10.28 23.53 8.02
C GLN A 987 -11.17 23.41 6.77
N GLY A 988 -12.39 22.89 6.90
CA GLY A 988 -13.34 22.81 5.78
C GLY A 988 -13.81 24.16 5.22
N THR A 989 -13.50 25.30 5.85
CA THR A 989 -13.97 26.64 5.42
C THR A 989 -12.90 27.57 4.86
N PHE A 990 -11.60 27.30 5.06
CA PHE A 990 -10.52 28.20 4.59
C PHE A 990 -9.45 27.54 3.69
N VAL A 991 -9.52 26.23 3.46
CA VAL A 991 -8.55 25.51 2.61
C VAL A 991 -8.98 25.46 1.14
N HIS A 992 -8.08 24.99 0.28
CA HIS A 992 -8.32 24.76 -1.16
C HIS A 992 -9.65 24.00 -1.39
N PRO A 993 -10.49 24.36 -2.39
CA PRO A 993 -11.81 23.78 -2.55
C PRO A 993 -11.79 22.24 -2.68
N VAL A 994 -12.59 21.53 -1.89
CA VAL A 994 -12.73 20.06 -1.90
C VAL A 994 -14.17 19.63 -2.14
N GLY A 995 -14.39 18.39 -2.60
CA GLY A 995 -15.71 17.81 -2.86
C GLY A 995 -16.00 17.55 -4.34
N GLU A 996 -17.16 16.97 -4.65
CA GLU A 996 -17.47 16.33 -5.96
C GLU A 996 -17.30 17.24 -7.19
N LYS A 997 -17.39 18.57 -6.99
CA LYS A 997 -17.24 19.57 -8.05
C LYS A 997 -15.77 19.84 -8.43
N TYR A 998 -14.82 19.42 -7.60
CA TYR A 998 -13.41 19.69 -7.76
C TYR A 998 -12.69 18.36 -7.98
N ILE A 999 -11.93 18.26 -9.07
CA ILE A 999 -11.26 17.02 -9.49
C ILE A 999 -9.75 17.18 -9.30
N ASP A 1000 -9.11 16.18 -8.71
CA ASP A 1000 -7.66 16.08 -8.64
C ASP A 1000 -7.12 15.72 -10.04
N PRO A 1001 -6.40 16.61 -10.72
CA PRO A 1001 -5.97 16.38 -12.10
C PRO A 1001 -4.94 15.27 -12.24
N ARG A 1002 -4.31 14.82 -11.13
CA ARG A 1002 -3.35 13.71 -11.15
C ARG A 1002 -4.02 12.35 -11.20
N THR A 1003 -5.20 12.24 -10.61
CA THR A 1003 -5.90 10.96 -10.41
C THR A 1003 -7.26 10.90 -11.10
N GLY A 1004 -7.80 12.03 -11.56
CA GLY A 1004 -9.16 12.12 -12.11
C GLY A 1004 -10.27 11.92 -11.08
N SER A 1005 -9.93 11.77 -9.79
CA SER A 1005 -10.87 11.53 -8.70
C SER A 1005 -11.31 12.84 -8.04
N MET A 1006 -12.39 12.80 -7.27
CA MET A 1006 -12.82 13.92 -6.42
C MET A 1006 -11.66 14.41 -5.54
N LEU A 1007 -11.44 15.72 -5.51
CA LEU A 1007 -10.43 16.36 -4.68
C LEU A 1007 -10.88 16.34 -3.22
N THR A 1008 -10.06 15.74 -2.36
CA THR A 1008 -10.35 15.59 -0.91
C THR A 1008 -9.17 16.10 -0.08
N CYS A 1009 -9.32 16.14 1.25
CA CYS A 1009 -8.19 16.43 2.15
C CYS A 1009 -7.01 15.46 1.93
N LEU A 1010 -7.30 14.22 1.56
CA LEU A 1010 -6.32 13.17 1.31
C LEU A 1010 -5.59 13.33 -0.04
N SER A 1011 -6.00 14.26 -0.89
CA SER A 1011 -5.25 14.57 -2.11
C SER A 1011 -3.93 15.27 -1.80
N CYS A 1012 -3.85 16.02 -0.70
CA CYS A 1012 -2.66 16.76 -0.29
C CYS A 1012 -2.03 16.19 0.99
N HIS A 1013 -2.83 15.64 1.89
CA HIS A 1013 -2.39 15.14 3.19
C HIS A 1013 -2.37 13.62 3.26
N ASN A 1014 -1.32 13.07 3.87
CA ASN A 1014 -1.27 11.68 4.28
C ASN A 1014 -1.35 11.59 5.81
N PRO A 1015 -2.53 11.30 6.39
CA PRO A 1015 -2.72 11.33 7.83
C PRO A 1015 -1.91 10.26 8.58
N HIS A 1016 -1.32 9.28 7.90
CA HIS A 1016 -0.45 8.30 8.55
C HIS A 1016 0.95 8.83 8.86
N GLY A 1017 1.41 9.84 8.13
CA GLY A 1017 2.71 10.47 8.31
C GLY A 1017 3.51 10.65 7.02
N THR A 1018 4.38 11.67 7.02
CA THR A 1018 5.23 12.09 5.89
C THR A 1018 6.53 12.73 6.39
N GLU A 1019 7.49 12.91 5.50
CA GLU A 1019 8.71 13.69 5.78
C GLU A 1019 8.49 15.22 5.76
N ASN A 1020 7.33 15.69 5.31
CA ASN A 1020 7.00 17.11 5.19
C ASN A 1020 6.11 17.61 6.35
N GLU A 1021 6.21 18.90 6.67
CA GLU A 1021 5.35 19.55 7.66
C GLU A 1021 3.86 19.44 7.30
N TYR A 1022 2.99 19.44 8.31
CA TYR A 1022 1.53 19.33 8.16
C TYR A 1022 1.07 18.05 7.45
N VAL A 1023 1.87 16.98 7.51
CA VAL A 1023 1.59 15.67 6.90
C VAL A 1023 1.30 15.74 5.39
N LEU A 1024 1.96 16.64 4.67
CA LEU A 1024 1.77 16.84 3.23
C LEU A 1024 2.57 15.86 2.38
N TYR A 1025 2.01 15.40 1.26
CA TYR A 1025 2.74 14.55 0.30
C TYR A 1025 3.98 15.26 -0.30
N TYR A 1026 3.91 16.58 -0.47
CA TYR A 1026 4.96 17.43 -1.05
C TYR A 1026 5.25 18.62 -0.12
N LYS A 1027 6.38 19.31 -0.31
CA LYS A 1027 6.67 20.53 0.45
C LYS A 1027 5.61 21.59 0.21
N LYS A 1028 5.23 22.32 1.26
CA LYS A 1028 4.18 23.36 1.26
C LYS A 1028 4.45 24.57 0.34
N ASP A 1029 5.60 24.59 -0.32
CA ASP A 1029 5.99 25.64 -1.25
C ASP A 1029 5.43 25.34 -2.66
N ARG A 1030 6.08 25.90 -3.68
CA ARG A 1030 5.69 25.71 -5.09
C ARG A 1030 5.56 24.23 -5.46
N GLU A 1031 6.31 23.33 -4.82
CA GLU A 1031 6.33 21.90 -5.13
C GLU A 1031 4.95 21.23 -4.98
N LEU A 1032 4.17 21.59 -3.96
CA LEU A 1032 2.80 21.10 -3.78
C LEU A 1032 1.84 21.70 -4.83
N CYS A 1033 1.96 22.99 -5.11
CA CYS A 1033 1.04 23.70 -6.00
C CYS A 1033 1.14 23.19 -7.45
N ILE A 1034 2.35 22.94 -7.94
CA ILE A 1034 2.57 22.49 -9.33
C ILE A 1034 2.08 21.07 -9.62
N GLN A 1035 1.73 20.31 -8.57
CA GLN A 1035 1.14 18.98 -8.72
C GLN A 1035 -0.23 19.04 -9.42
N CYS A 1036 -0.93 20.16 -9.28
CA CYS A 1036 -2.29 20.34 -9.81
C CYS A 1036 -2.46 21.59 -10.67
N HIS A 1037 -1.57 22.59 -10.53
CA HIS A 1037 -1.62 23.83 -11.31
C HIS A 1037 -0.47 23.83 -12.32
N LYS A 1038 -0.80 23.59 -13.61
CA LYS A 1038 0.15 23.82 -14.70
C LYS A 1038 0.50 25.30 -14.70
N VAL A 1039 1.80 25.59 -14.60
CA VAL A 1039 2.32 26.93 -14.86
C VAL A 1039 2.43 27.02 -16.37
N GLU A 1040 1.55 27.80 -17.00
CA GLU A 1040 1.81 28.31 -18.35
C GLU A 1040 2.95 29.32 -18.33
#